data_AF-A0AA43FRF3-F1
#
_entry.id   AF-A0AA43FRF3-F1
#
_cell.length_a   1.000
_cell.length_b   1.000
_cell.length_c   1.000
_cell.angle_alpha   90.00
_cell.angle_beta   90.00
_cell.angle_gamma   90.00
#
_symmetry.space_group_name_H-M   'P 1'
#
loop_
_entity.id
_entity.type
_entity.pdbx_description
1 polymer ?
#
loop_
_entity_poly.entity_id
_entity_poly.type
_entity_poly.pdbx_seq_one_letter_code
_entity_poly.pdbx_strand_id
1 'polypeptide(L)'
;MSLPYVELHCHSGYSFLDGASHPEELVLRAAELEYPALALTDHNGLYGSMEFAREARIAGIQPITGAEVTLRDCLPEGPGAEEGHHVTLLAEDPRGYANLCRLLTTAHMESERGSPSLPLTALLERTEGLILLTGCRRGPVAAALRCSVAEGEALTRRLLHAFGPGNVFVELQDNAVRGDGSRNRALGRLAGRMGMGVVATGNVHYHRPERAHLQDVLVSIRTRSTLDGAHQARRPNRLFHLASPAEMHHRFRGRPDALTNTVLIAERCAAFDLTEDLGYEFPDFDGSRPGAAMDTLKEICLAEISRRYDPDGARAHDARARLAQELALVELHGLAGFFLVYRDIMELAREVAADLRSGSPRARANLPPGRGRGSSVSSIICYLIGLSHIDPVENNLFLGRFLNEALRSVPDIDLDFPRDIREELILRVYAKYGQEHTGLVCTFPTYRLRSAAREIGKALDLPLGELEKLAKLSEHRSASGLAAEIAALPDFRDRADARLWKLLGALAADAAGLPRHISQHVGGMIISSRPLVELVPLEPAAMEGRVLCQWDKDSCEDAGFIKIDFLALGMLSLVEEAVDLIADRAGSSEGGSDAGGPDTSAAPDLSRIDFRDEAVFDRICSGDNVGLFQVESRAQIQMIRRTRPRNLEELAIQVAIVRPGPIVGGAVNPYVRRRELLRENPGYRVPYPHPLLEEALGETLGVIIYQDQVLKVCQALAGFSDGQAESLRRAMSRKRSKEAMAVHWEAFRAGALERGVDETTTREVFDQVIAFSEFGFPKSHAAAFGLLAYQSAWLRHYHPVEYYVALFNNQPMGFYSLDALGRDARRNGIRTLLPDVNRSRVECTVEGTDLRIGLGFVQGWGVEVARNVVEERERDGPFVSISDFLRRTPATLRRPAVENLVWVGGFPDTGLTRRELLWQTGLWLGPETDTKRSGGRADHAQVELVLDGTGSDPSFLDLDASDRMVAEYRLLRFSAHLHPLALLKDRMPPGTVSSHRLAESEQHSTVRVAGLVTARQRPGTAKGYVFVLMEDEDGPVNVIVKPDVYERDRKAVRTEPFLAVTGRLQRDGETLNVIAHEVRALRISGAPRARPDPASSDLFRYLTALRQSPPGSRDFG
;
A
#
# COMPACT_ATOMS: atom_id res chain seq x y z
N MET A 1 5.92 52.22 -8.25
CA MET A 1 6.24 51.72 -6.91
C MET A 1 5.42 50.47 -6.72
N SER A 2 6.04 49.32 -6.46
CA SER A 2 5.30 48.10 -6.11
C SER A 2 4.53 48.37 -4.82
N LEU A 3 3.29 47.93 -4.76
CA LEU A 3 2.42 48.04 -3.58
C LEU A 3 2.65 46.76 -2.76
N PRO A 4 3.42 46.78 -1.65
CA PRO A 4 3.83 45.55 -0.98
C PRO A 4 2.68 44.93 -0.19
N TYR A 5 2.44 43.63 -0.38
CA TYR A 5 1.44 42.85 0.34
C TYR A 5 1.93 41.41 0.48
N VAL A 6 1.66 40.79 1.64
CA VAL A 6 1.93 39.38 1.91
C VAL A 6 0.63 38.72 2.38
N GLU A 7 0.31 37.57 1.81
CA GLU A 7 -0.82 36.77 2.27
C GLU A 7 -0.37 35.90 3.44
N LEU A 8 -1.06 36.05 4.58
CA LEU A 8 -0.73 35.38 5.84
C LEU A 8 -1.77 34.31 6.23
N HIS A 9 -2.84 34.14 5.45
CA HIS A 9 -3.87 33.14 5.69
C HIS A 9 -4.26 32.48 4.36
N CYS A 10 -3.63 31.34 4.07
CA CYS A 10 -3.79 30.60 2.82
C CYS A 10 -3.86 29.09 3.07
N HIS A 11 -4.78 28.42 2.39
CA HIS A 11 -5.02 26.99 2.45
C HIS A 11 -4.63 26.34 1.11
N SER A 12 -3.99 25.19 1.19
CA SER A 12 -3.70 24.31 0.06
C SER A 12 -4.66 23.11 0.05
N GLY A 13 -4.49 22.21 -0.92
CA GLY A 13 -5.22 20.94 -1.01
C GLY A 13 -5.08 20.05 0.22
N TYR A 14 -4.06 20.30 1.06
CA TYR A 14 -3.84 19.63 2.33
C TYR A 14 -4.82 20.05 3.44
N SER A 15 -5.50 21.18 3.27
CA SER A 15 -6.78 21.44 3.96
C SER A 15 -7.85 20.56 3.32
N PHE A 16 -7.87 19.27 3.68
CA PHE A 16 -8.60 18.22 2.98
C PHE A 16 -10.06 18.59 2.70
N LEU A 17 -10.44 18.46 1.42
CA LEU A 17 -11.80 18.75 0.93
C LEU A 17 -12.28 20.20 1.16
N ASP A 18 -11.36 21.14 1.42
CA ASP A 18 -11.66 22.58 1.46
C ASP A 18 -10.74 23.38 0.53
N GLY A 19 -9.43 23.23 0.65
CA GLY A 19 -8.49 23.89 -0.27
C GLY A 19 -8.48 23.20 -1.64
N ALA A 20 -8.40 23.99 -2.70
CA ALA A 20 -8.54 23.52 -4.07
C ALA A 20 -7.27 23.73 -4.92
N SER A 21 -6.10 23.98 -4.32
CA SER A 21 -4.85 24.23 -5.05
C SER A 21 -3.68 23.52 -4.41
N HIS A 22 -2.77 23.02 -5.24
CA HIS A 22 -1.51 22.47 -4.76
C HIS A 22 -0.61 23.57 -4.19
N PRO A 23 0.30 23.24 -3.24
CA PRO A 23 1.33 24.18 -2.80
C PRO A 23 2.12 24.81 -3.94
N GLU A 24 2.54 24.00 -4.93
CA GLU A 24 3.24 24.48 -6.14
C GLU A 24 2.41 25.52 -6.91
N GLU A 25 1.11 25.29 -7.13
CA GLU A 25 0.23 26.22 -7.84
C GLU A 25 0.09 27.57 -7.10
N LEU A 26 0.06 27.54 -5.77
CA LEU A 26 -0.01 28.73 -4.93
C LEU A 26 1.28 29.54 -5.01
N VAL A 27 2.43 28.88 -4.90
CA VAL A 27 3.76 29.51 -4.99
C VAL A 27 3.98 30.12 -6.37
N LEU A 28 3.70 29.37 -7.45
CA LEU A 28 3.82 29.88 -8.82
C LEU A 28 2.94 31.10 -9.03
N ARG A 29 1.71 31.08 -8.51
CA ARG A 29 0.81 32.23 -8.62
C ARG A 29 1.29 33.43 -7.80
N ALA A 30 1.86 33.20 -6.62
CA ALA A 30 2.45 34.24 -5.81
C ALA A 30 3.64 34.90 -6.53
N ALA A 31 4.47 34.11 -7.23
CA ALA A 31 5.57 34.62 -8.05
C ALA A 31 5.07 35.47 -9.23
N GLU A 32 4.04 34.99 -9.94
CA GLU A 32 3.36 35.75 -11.01
C GLU A 32 2.80 37.10 -10.52
N LEU A 33 2.41 37.18 -9.26
CA LEU A 33 1.84 38.36 -8.61
C LEU A 33 2.88 39.22 -7.87
N GLU A 34 4.16 38.86 -7.96
CA GLU A 34 5.29 39.55 -7.33
C GLU A 34 5.21 39.63 -5.79
N TYR A 35 4.72 38.56 -5.16
CA TYR A 35 4.73 38.45 -3.69
C TYR A 35 6.16 38.24 -3.17
N PRO A 36 6.60 38.97 -2.12
CA PRO A 36 7.90 38.74 -1.50
C PRO A 36 7.89 37.53 -0.55
N ALA A 37 6.74 37.23 0.06
CA ALA A 37 6.55 36.13 1.00
C ALA A 37 5.12 35.58 0.88
N LEU A 38 4.90 34.35 1.34
CA LEU A 38 3.58 33.71 1.41
C LEU A 38 3.52 32.80 2.64
N ALA A 39 2.43 32.87 3.41
CA ALA A 39 2.17 31.91 4.47
C ALA A 39 1.26 30.78 4.01
N LEU A 40 1.59 29.55 4.39
CA LEU A 40 0.69 28.41 4.29
C LEU A 40 0.15 28.08 5.68
N THR A 41 -1.17 28.09 5.83
CA THR A 41 -1.90 27.94 7.10
C THR A 41 -3.04 26.94 6.93
N ASP A 42 -2.69 25.70 6.58
CA ASP A 42 -3.68 24.63 6.41
C ASP A 42 -4.47 24.34 7.71
N HIS A 43 -5.67 23.77 7.57
CA HIS A 43 -6.52 23.47 8.72
C HIS A 43 -5.93 22.37 9.61
N ASN A 44 -5.70 22.71 10.89
CA ASN A 44 -5.33 21.77 11.95
C ASN A 44 -4.15 20.84 11.63
N GLY A 45 -3.22 21.24 10.76
CA GLY A 45 -2.09 20.38 10.41
C GLY A 45 -1.07 21.07 9.51
N LEU A 46 0.07 20.39 9.34
CA LEU A 46 1.20 20.85 8.54
C LEU A 46 1.52 19.87 7.41
N TYR A 47 0.49 19.24 6.84
CA TYR A 47 0.65 18.12 5.90
C TYR A 47 1.46 18.47 4.64
N GLY A 48 1.27 19.68 4.09
CA GLY A 48 1.95 20.16 2.87
C GLY A 48 3.03 21.22 3.12
N SER A 49 3.44 21.45 4.37
CA SER A 49 4.34 22.57 4.71
C SER A 49 5.74 22.40 4.13
N MET A 50 6.29 21.19 4.10
CA MET A 50 7.62 20.92 3.55
C MET A 50 7.66 21.09 2.03
N GLU A 51 6.67 20.53 1.32
CA GLU A 51 6.51 20.72 -0.14
C GLU A 51 6.40 22.22 -0.47
N PHE A 52 5.56 22.94 0.26
CA PHE A 52 5.40 24.38 0.12
C PHE A 52 6.72 25.15 0.33
N ALA A 53 7.44 24.87 1.41
CA ALA A 53 8.67 25.57 1.74
C ALA A 53 9.75 25.37 0.67
N ARG A 54 9.86 24.14 0.13
CA ARG A 54 10.79 23.84 -0.96
C ARG A 54 10.45 24.55 -2.26
N GLU A 55 9.20 24.48 -2.69
CA GLU A 55 8.77 25.15 -3.92
C GLU A 55 8.91 26.68 -3.80
N ALA A 56 8.56 27.25 -2.64
CA ALA A 56 8.73 28.69 -2.37
C ALA A 56 10.19 29.12 -2.49
N ARG A 57 11.12 28.35 -1.89
CA ARG A 57 12.56 28.59 -1.97
C ARG A 57 13.07 28.53 -3.41
N ILE A 58 12.63 27.55 -4.21
CA ILE A 58 12.98 27.44 -5.64
C ILE A 58 12.49 28.65 -6.43
N ALA A 59 11.28 29.14 -6.12
CA ALA A 59 10.68 30.31 -6.76
C ALA A 59 11.23 31.66 -6.24
N GLY A 60 12.08 31.66 -5.21
CA GLY A 60 12.63 32.88 -4.60
C GLY A 60 11.62 33.66 -3.74
N ILE A 61 10.58 32.99 -3.23
CA ILE A 61 9.58 33.55 -2.31
C ILE A 61 9.90 33.07 -0.90
N GLN A 62 9.85 33.97 0.09
CA GLN A 62 10.01 33.57 1.48
C GLN A 62 8.80 32.72 1.95
N PRO A 63 9.00 31.45 2.36
CA PRO A 63 7.92 30.66 2.95
C PRO A 63 7.69 31.06 4.41
N ILE A 64 6.43 31.21 4.79
CA ILE A 64 6.02 31.37 6.20
C ILE A 64 5.19 30.14 6.58
N THR A 65 5.60 29.44 7.64
CA THR A 65 4.91 28.23 8.11
C THR A 65 3.91 28.58 9.20
N GLY A 66 2.67 28.13 9.05
CA GLY A 66 1.62 28.31 10.06
C GLY A 66 0.49 27.29 9.92
N ALA A 67 -0.56 27.46 10.72
CA ALA A 67 -1.76 26.64 10.64
C ALA A 67 -2.99 27.45 11.08
N GLU A 68 -4.16 27.17 10.50
CA GLU A 68 -5.43 27.62 11.07
C GLU A 68 -5.92 26.54 12.05
N VAL A 69 -5.92 26.86 13.34
CA VAL A 69 -6.23 25.94 14.43
C VAL A 69 -7.67 26.16 14.92
N THR A 70 -8.42 25.07 15.04
CA THR A 70 -9.75 25.03 15.63
C THR A 70 -9.65 24.94 17.15
N LEU A 71 -10.16 25.96 17.84
CA LEU A 71 -10.24 26.05 19.29
C LEU A 71 -11.62 25.62 19.81
N ARG A 72 -11.63 24.92 20.94
CA ARG A 72 -12.81 24.67 21.77
C ARG A 72 -12.73 25.47 23.08
N ASP A 73 -13.83 25.48 23.84
CA ASP A 73 -13.93 26.08 25.18
C ASP A 73 -13.59 27.58 25.24
N CYS A 74 -13.78 28.30 24.13
CA CYS A 74 -13.52 29.74 24.05
C CYS A 74 -14.66 30.58 24.66
N LEU A 75 -15.90 30.11 24.53
CA LEU A 75 -17.12 30.79 24.96
C LEU A 75 -18.07 29.78 25.65
N PRO A 76 -18.73 30.15 26.76
CA PRO A 76 -19.58 29.25 27.52
C PRO A 76 -20.91 28.89 26.84
N GLU A 77 -21.49 29.78 26.02
CA GLU A 77 -22.71 29.52 25.21
C GLU A 77 -22.69 30.34 23.91
N GLY A 78 -23.16 29.78 22.79
CA GLY A 78 -23.33 30.51 21.51
C GLY A 78 -23.34 29.65 20.23
N PRO A 79 -23.77 30.22 19.09
CA PRO A 79 -23.76 29.53 17.80
C PRO A 79 -22.32 29.21 17.36
N GLY A 80 -22.03 27.93 17.15
CA GLY A 80 -20.71 27.42 16.78
C GLY A 80 -19.89 26.82 17.93
N ALA A 81 -20.42 26.75 19.15
CA ALA A 81 -19.75 26.12 20.29
C ALA A 81 -19.43 24.63 20.04
N GLU A 82 -20.30 23.90 19.32
CA GLU A 82 -20.06 22.50 18.94
C GLU A 82 -19.07 22.34 17.78
N GLU A 83 -18.93 23.34 16.90
CA GLU A 83 -18.04 23.25 15.72
C GLU A 83 -16.66 23.90 15.94
N GLY A 84 -16.44 24.60 17.06
CA GLY A 84 -15.20 25.30 17.40
C GLY A 84 -14.99 26.66 16.71
N HIS A 85 -13.94 27.37 17.14
CA HIS A 85 -13.55 28.69 16.66
C HIS A 85 -12.16 28.68 16.01
N HIS A 86 -11.91 29.49 14.99
CA HIS A 86 -10.64 29.42 14.28
C HIS A 86 -9.67 30.53 14.72
N VAL A 87 -8.40 30.20 14.85
CA VAL A 87 -7.31 31.18 14.97
C VAL A 87 -6.19 30.80 14.02
N THR A 88 -5.46 31.78 13.51
CA THR A 88 -4.31 31.52 12.64
C THR A 88 -3.03 31.73 13.45
N LEU A 89 -2.18 30.72 13.48
CA LEU A 89 -0.89 30.75 14.17
C LEU A 89 0.23 30.70 13.14
N LEU A 90 1.23 31.57 13.29
CA LEU A 90 2.42 31.62 12.45
C LEU A 90 3.66 31.37 13.33
N ALA A 91 4.59 30.56 12.83
CA ALA A 91 5.88 30.37 13.48
C ALA A 91 6.80 31.55 13.16
N GLU A 92 7.26 32.26 14.19
CA GLU A 92 8.25 33.34 14.06
C GLU A 92 9.68 32.79 14.10
N ASP A 93 9.94 31.81 14.96
CA ASP A 93 11.26 31.22 15.20
C ASP A 93 11.15 29.68 15.34
N PRO A 94 12.28 28.94 15.42
CA PRO A 94 12.26 27.49 15.59
C PRO A 94 11.52 26.98 16.84
N ARG A 95 11.46 27.79 17.92
CA ARG A 95 10.72 27.44 19.14
C ARG A 95 9.22 27.59 18.92
N GLY A 96 8.82 28.63 18.19
CA GLY A 96 7.46 28.82 17.72
C GLY A 96 6.98 27.64 16.89
N TYR A 97 7.79 27.19 15.93
CA TYR A 97 7.49 26.00 15.14
C TYR A 97 7.31 24.75 16.01
N ALA A 98 8.24 24.50 16.94
CA ALA A 98 8.12 23.37 17.88
C ALA A 98 6.85 23.43 18.73
N ASN A 99 6.48 24.62 19.22
CA ASN A 99 5.23 24.84 19.95
C ASN A 99 4.01 24.62 19.06
N LEU A 100 4.03 25.06 17.80
CA LEU A 100 2.97 24.81 16.83
C LEU A 100 2.75 23.31 16.62
N CYS A 101 3.83 22.54 16.44
CA CYS A 101 3.75 21.09 16.28
C CYS A 101 3.17 20.39 17.51
N ARG A 102 3.58 20.79 18.72
CA ARG A 102 3.03 20.26 19.97
C ARG A 102 1.55 20.59 20.13
N LEU A 103 1.14 21.84 19.86
CA LEU A 103 -0.26 22.26 19.94
C LEU A 103 -1.15 21.48 18.96
N LEU A 104 -0.70 21.32 17.71
CA LEU A 104 -1.40 20.52 16.72
C LEU A 104 -1.50 19.06 17.14
N THR A 105 -0.41 18.48 17.66
CA THR A 105 -0.42 17.12 18.20
C THR A 105 -1.42 16.96 19.33
N THR A 106 -1.45 17.88 20.30
CA THR A 106 -2.44 17.88 21.39
C THR A 106 -3.87 17.95 20.84
N ALA A 107 -4.11 18.80 19.83
CA ALA A 107 -5.43 18.94 19.22
C ALA A 107 -5.94 17.62 18.61
N HIS A 108 -5.04 16.85 17.98
CA HIS A 108 -5.36 15.55 17.38
C HIS A 108 -5.47 14.43 18.41
N MET A 109 -4.58 14.38 19.41
CA MET A 109 -4.53 13.30 20.40
C MET A 109 -5.67 13.37 21.42
N GLU A 110 -6.19 14.56 21.73
CA GLU A 110 -7.28 14.76 22.70
C GLU A 110 -8.68 14.82 22.07
N SER A 111 -8.79 14.79 20.73
CA SER A 111 -10.06 14.90 20.01
C SER A 111 -10.45 13.60 19.30
N GLU A 112 -11.70 13.51 18.88
CA GLU A 112 -12.12 12.43 17.99
C GLU A 112 -11.38 12.54 16.64
N ARG A 113 -10.89 11.41 16.13
CA ARG A 113 -10.14 11.36 14.88
C ARG A 113 -10.94 11.94 13.72
N GLY A 114 -10.35 12.91 13.03
CA GLY A 114 -10.97 13.62 11.89
C GLY A 114 -11.65 14.93 12.25
N SER A 115 -11.79 15.25 13.54
CA SER A 115 -12.34 16.51 14.05
C SER A 115 -11.43 17.12 15.12
N PRO A 116 -10.15 17.42 14.80
CA PRO A 116 -9.21 17.97 15.77
C PRO A 116 -9.68 19.33 16.29
N SER A 117 -9.60 19.50 17.60
CA SER A 117 -9.86 20.76 18.29
C SER A 117 -8.87 20.93 19.44
N LEU A 118 -8.49 22.17 19.74
CA LEU A 118 -7.53 22.50 20.80
C LEU A 118 -8.26 23.25 21.93
N PRO A 119 -8.10 22.87 23.21
CA PRO A 119 -8.56 23.71 24.32
C PRO A 119 -7.88 25.08 24.29
N LEU A 120 -8.65 26.14 24.54
CA LEU A 120 -8.07 27.47 24.68
C LEU A 120 -6.98 27.50 25.78
N THR A 121 -7.12 26.71 26.86
CA THR A 121 -6.10 26.63 27.93
C THR A 121 -4.76 26.11 27.41
N ALA A 122 -4.76 25.05 26.60
CA ALA A 122 -3.54 24.48 26.03
C ALA A 122 -2.80 25.47 25.12
N LEU A 123 -3.53 26.30 24.35
CA LEU A 123 -2.94 27.39 23.57
C LEU A 123 -2.28 28.44 24.45
N LEU A 124 -2.93 28.84 25.55
CA LEU A 124 -2.42 29.89 26.44
C LEU A 124 -1.17 29.45 27.22
N GLU A 125 -0.93 28.15 27.35
CA GLU A 125 0.25 27.58 28.01
C GLU A 125 1.51 27.54 27.11
N ARG A 126 1.35 27.59 25.77
CA ARG A 126 2.45 27.46 24.81
C ARG A 126 2.38 28.54 23.73
N THR A 127 2.82 29.75 24.07
CA THR A 127 2.71 30.94 23.21
C THR A 127 4.05 31.45 22.67
N GLU A 128 5.17 30.98 23.22
CA GLU A 128 6.50 31.47 22.85
C GLU A 128 6.83 31.21 21.37
N GLY A 129 7.37 32.22 20.67
CA GLY A 129 7.75 32.14 19.26
C GLY A 129 6.58 32.10 18.28
N LEU A 130 5.33 32.25 18.75
CA LEU A 130 4.13 32.23 17.90
C LEU A 130 3.53 33.63 17.73
N ILE A 131 3.10 33.93 16.50
CA ILE A 131 2.27 35.10 16.19
C ILE A 131 0.83 34.63 15.99
N LEU A 132 -0.10 35.22 16.75
CA LEU A 132 -1.53 34.90 16.69
C LEU A 132 -2.30 35.94 15.89
N LEU A 133 -3.05 35.47 14.90
CA LEU A 133 -4.11 36.24 14.25
C LEU A 133 -5.46 35.80 14.82
N THR A 134 -6.35 36.77 15.10
CA THR A 134 -7.64 36.50 15.76
C THR A 134 -8.61 35.60 14.96
N GLY A 135 -8.25 35.23 13.74
CA GLY A 135 -8.94 34.25 12.91
C GLY A 135 -9.96 34.85 11.95
N CYS A 136 -10.60 33.96 11.18
CA CYS A 136 -11.59 34.31 10.18
C CYS A 136 -12.94 34.75 10.79
N ARG A 137 -14.02 34.76 9.99
CA ARG A 137 -15.39 35.05 10.46
C ARG A 137 -15.84 34.19 11.65
N ARG A 138 -15.29 32.98 11.77
CA ARG A 138 -15.53 32.02 12.87
C ARG A 138 -14.59 32.22 14.07
N GLY A 139 -13.69 33.21 14.03
CA GLY A 139 -12.73 33.46 15.08
C GLY A 139 -13.36 33.79 16.43
N PRO A 140 -12.71 33.42 17.55
CA PRO A 140 -13.32 33.48 18.87
C PRO A 140 -13.55 34.92 19.33
N VAL A 141 -12.67 35.86 18.97
CA VAL A 141 -12.84 37.30 19.27
C VAL A 141 -14.02 37.89 18.49
N ALA A 142 -14.17 37.52 17.21
CA ALA A 142 -15.29 37.96 16.39
C ALA A 142 -16.62 37.35 16.87
N ALA A 143 -16.60 36.13 17.41
CA ALA A 143 -17.77 35.51 18.03
C ALA A 143 -18.15 36.19 19.36
N ALA A 144 -17.17 36.39 20.25
CA ALA A 144 -17.36 37.06 21.53
C ALA A 144 -17.94 38.46 21.36
N LEU A 145 -17.43 39.24 20.39
CA LEU A 145 -17.96 40.57 20.07
C LEU A 145 -19.41 40.58 19.56
N ARG A 146 -19.91 39.48 18.98
CA ARG A 146 -21.32 39.36 18.59
C ARG A 146 -22.22 39.14 19.81
N CYS A 147 -21.71 38.49 20.85
CA CYS A 147 -22.41 38.29 22.11
C CYS A 147 -22.40 39.59 22.93
N SER A 148 -21.21 40.12 23.25
CA SER A 148 -21.06 41.41 23.93
C SER A 148 -19.68 42.03 23.73
N VAL A 149 -19.61 43.36 23.85
CA VAL A 149 -18.31 44.07 23.82
C VAL A 149 -17.43 43.66 25.00
N ALA A 150 -18.01 43.45 26.19
CA ALA A 150 -17.28 43.08 27.39
C ALA A 150 -16.61 41.70 27.26
N GLU A 151 -17.29 40.72 26.67
CA GLU A 151 -16.71 39.39 26.42
C GLU A 151 -15.60 39.43 25.37
N GLY A 152 -15.80 40.18 24.28
CA GLY A 152 -14.77 40.40 23.27
C GLY A 152 -13.51 41.03 23.88
N GLU A 153 -13.67 42.03 24.75
CA GLU A 153 -12.57 42.64 25.48
C GLU A 153 -11.90 41.68 26.48
N ALA A 154 -12.68 40.90 27.23
CA ALA A 154 -12.16 39.95 28.21
C ALA A 154 -11.31 38.84 27.56
N LEU A 155 -11.81 38.23 26.48
CA LEU A 155 -11.08 37.21 25.73
C LEU A 155 -9.79 37.80 25.12
N THR A 156 -9.88 38.99 24.56
CA THR A 156 -8.71 39.66 23.96
C THR A 156 -7.63 39.96 25.01
N ARG A 157 -8.02 40.41 26.21
CA ARG A 157 -7.06 40.61 27.32
C ARG A 157 -6.38 39.31 27.74
N ARG A 158 -7.10 38.17 27.75
CA ARG A 158 -6.51 36.85 28.03
C ARG A 158 -5.45 36.49 27.00
N LEU A 159 -5.74 36.68 25.71
CA LEU A 159 -4.79 36.42 24.62
C LEU A 159 -3.56 37.33 24.71
N LEU A 160 -3.76 38.62 24.95
CA LEU A 160 -2.65 39.58 25.09
C LEU A 160 -1.76 39.28 26.31
N HIS A 161 -2.35 38.85 27.42
CA HIS A 161 -1.60 38.46 28.60
C HIS A 161 -0.71 37.22 28.34
N ALA A 162 -1.19 36.26 27.54
CA ALA A 162 -0.46 35.02 27.27
C ALA A 162 0.60 35.15 26.16
N PHE A 163 0.29 35.84 25.06
CA PHE A 163 1.22 36.00 23.92
C PHE A 163 2.16 37.21 24.05
N GLY A 164 1.80 38.18 24.88
CA GLY A 164 2.49 39.44 25.01
C GLY A 164 2.04 40.50 23.99
N PRO A 165 2.23 41.79 24.31
CA PRO A 165 1.90 42.89 23.41
C PRO A 165 2.83 42.85 22.18
N GLY A 166 2.25 42.81 20.97
CA GLY A 166 2.99 42.77 19.70
C GLY A 166 2.98 41.41 18.99
N ASN A 167 2.52 40.34 19.64
CA ASN A 167 2.39 38.99 19.05
C ASN A 167 0.96 38.62 18.70
N VAL A 168 0.00 39.49 19.03
CA VAL A 168 -1.42 39.29 18.72
C VAL A 168 -1.90 40.39 17.77
N PHE A 169 -2.36 39.99 16.60
CA PHE A 169 -2.91 40.89 15.58
C PHE A 169 -4.38 40.60 15.32
N VAL A 170 -5.17 41.67 15.20
CA VAL A 170 -6.58 41.54 14.84
C VAL A 170 -6.70 41.35 13.32
N GLU A 171 -7.17 40.17 12.93
CA GLU A 171 -7.32 39.80 11.53
C GLU A 171 -8.56 40.45 10.91
N LEU A 172 -8.38 41.14 9.78
CA LEU A 172 -9.42 41.80 9.01
C LEU A 172 -9.52 41.16 7.64
N GLN A 173 -10.72 40.73 7.26
CA GLN A 173 -11.01 40.07 5.99
C GLN A 173 -12.12 40.84 5.28
N ASP A 174 -11.90 41.25 4.03
CA ASP A 174 -12.91 41.85 3.16
C ASP A 174 -13.01 41.06 1.85
N ASN A 175 -13.89 40.06 1.85
CA ASN A 175 -14.16 39.23 0.68
C ASN A 175 -15.50 39.62 0.03
N ALA A 176 -15.96 40.87 0.23
CA ALA A 176 -17.26 41.37 -0.19
C ALA A 176 -18.44 40.49 0.26
N VAL A 177 -18.34 39.86 1.44
CA VAL A 177 -19.43 39.09 2.04
C VAL A 177 -20.26 40.01 2.94
N ARG A 178 -21.58 39.81 2.94
CA ARG A 178 -22.50 40.58 3.80
C ARG A 178 -22.07 40.46 5.26
N GLY A 179 -21.74 41.61 5.86
CA GLY A 179 -21.34 41.72 7.26
C GLY A 179 -19.84 41.92 7.49
N ASP A 180 -18.99 41.76 6.47
CA ASP A 180 -17.54 41.97 6.59
C ASP A 180 -17.20 43.40 7.04
N GLY A 181 -17.73 44.41 6.35
CA GLY A 181 -17.46 45.81 6.72
C GLY A 181 -17.88 46.18 8.15
N SER A 182 -19.01 45.65 8.66
CA SER A 182 -19.42 45.85 10.06
C SER A 182 -18.50 45.14 11.04
N ARG A 183 -18.10 43.89 10.73
CA ARG A 183 -17.19 43.08 11.53
C ARG A 183 -15.81 43.75 11.61
N ASN A 184 -15.24 44.15 10.47
CA ASN A 184 -13.93 44.80 10.41
C ASN A 184 -13.90 46.13 11.16
N ARG A 185 -14.98 46.93 11.12
CA ARG A 185 -15.08 48.14 11.94
C ARG A 185 -15.14 47.85 13.44
N ALA A 186 -15.86 46.80 13.85
CA ALA A 186 -15.94 46.41 15.26
C ALA A 186 -14.59 45.90 15.77
N LEU A 187 -13.96 45.00 15.03
CA LEU A 187 -12.62 44.46 15.29
C LEU A 187 -11.56 45.57 15.31
N GLY A 188 -11.58 46.48 14.33
CA GLY A 188 -10.66 47.61 14.28
C GLY A 188 -10.81 48.59 15.45
N ARG A 189 -12.03 48.78 15.99
CA ARG A 189 -12.24 49.57 17.22
C ARG A 189 -11.72 48.85 18.45
N LEU A 190 -11.94 47.53 18.54
CA LEU A 190 -11.40 46.71 19.63
C LEU A 190 -9.87 46.75 19.65
N ALA A 191 -9.24 46.59 18.48
CA ALA A 191 -7.80 46.69 18.32
C ALA A 191 -7.25 48.02 18.84
N GLY A 192 -7.87 49.14 18.45
CA GLY A 192 -7.47 50.48 18.91
C GLY A 192 -7.62 50.70 20.41
N ARG A 193 -8.65 50.12 21.05
CA ARG A 193 -8.83 50.21 22.52
C ARG A 193 -7.80 49.39 23.29
N MET A 194 -7.38 48.26 22.74
CA MET A 194 -6.47 47.30 23.39
C MET A 194 -5.01 47.50 22.98
N GLY A 195 -4.70 48.49 22.14
CA GLY A 195 -3.34 48.77 21.67
C GLY A 195 -2.78 47.71 20.72
N MET A 196 -3.64 47.01 19.96
CA MET A 196 -3.25 45.94 19.05
C MET A 196 -3.08 46.43 17.62
N GLY A 197 -2.16 45.81 16.88
CA GLY A 197 -2.09 45.92 15.42
C GLY A 197 -3.27 45.22 14.74
N VAL A 198 -3.65 45.68 13.55
CA VAL A 198 -4.57 44.99 12.65
C VAL A 198 -3.80 44.42 11.47
N VAL A 199 -4.26 43.32 10.88
CA VAL A 199 -3.63 42.70 9.70
C VAL A 199 -4.69 42.33 8.67
N ALA A 200 -4.39 42.51 7.39
CA ALA A 200 -5.28 42.18 6.28
C ALA A 200 -4.94 40.83 5.66
N THR A 201 -5.92 39.93 5.56
CA THR A 201 -5.77 38.59 4.96
C THR A 201 -6.88 38.31 3.96
N GLY A 202 -6.60 37.45 2.99
CA GLY A 202 -7.54 37.01 1.97
C GLY A 202 -8.34 35.77 2.34
N ASN A 203 -7.87 34.98 3.31
CA ASN A 203 -8.40 33.64 3.63
C ASN A 203 -8.49 32.75 2.38
N VAL A 204 -7.34 32.61 1.72
CA VAL A 204 -7.22 32.06 0.38
C VAL A 204 -7.44 30.55 0.40
N HIS A 205 -8.30 30.03 -0.49
CA HIS A 205 -8.55 28.59 -0.63
C HIS A 205 -8.15 28.05 -2.02
N TYR A 206 -7.78 28.94 -2.93
CA TYR A 206 -7.37 28.60 -4.28
C TYR A 206 -6.48 29.66 -4.91
N HIS A 207 -5.58 29.25 -5.81
CA HIS A 207 -4.65 30.18 -6.47
C HIS A 207 -5.35 31.13 -7.48
N ARG A 208 -6.43 30.69 -8.15
CA ARG A 208 -7.14 31.45 -9.19
C ARG A 208 -8.67 31.40 -9.07
N PRO A 209 -9.42 32.44 -9.48
CA PRO A 209 -10.88 32.50 -9.34
C PRO A 209 -11.64 31.35 -10.01
N GLU A 210 -11.12 30.79 -11.11
CA GLU A 210 -11.72 29.68 -11.85
C GLU A 210 -11.82 28.42 -10.99
N ARG A 211 -10.87 28.25 -10.06
CA ARG A 211 -10.77 27.08 -9.19
C ARG A 211 -11.85 27.02 -8.11
N ALA A 212 -12.62 28.09 -7.93
CA ALA A 212 -13.77 28.12 -7.03
C ALA A 212 -14.80 27.02 -7.34
N HIS A 213 -14.94 26.60 -8.61
CA HIS A 213 -15.83 25.48 -8.97
C HIS A 213 -15.39 24.16 -8.36
N LEU A 214 -14.08 23.90 -8.32
CA LEU A 214 -13.56 22.71 -7.66
C LEU A 214 -13.76 22.80 -6.15
N GLN A 215 -13.51 23.98 -5.56
CA GLN A 215 -13.72 24.21 -4.13
C GLN A 215 -15.16 23.88 -3.71
N ASP A 216 -16.15 24.36 -4.45
CA ASP A 216 -17.57 24.06 -4.22
C ASP A 216 -17.86 22.54 -4.21
N VAL A 217 -17.22 21.79 -5.11
CA VAL A 217 -17.38 20.34 -5.24
C VAL A 217 -16.70 19.62 -4.08
N LEU A 218 -15.49 20.03 -3.70
CA LEU A 218 -14.77 19.46 -2.56
C LEU A 218 -15.55 19.64 -1.26
N VAL A 219 -16.12 20.83 -1.02
CA VAL A 219 -16.99 21.09 0.14
C VAL A 219 -18.26 20.23 0.11
N SER A 220 -18.82 19.97 -1.07
CA SER A 220 -19.98 19.09 -1.23
C SER A 220 -19.63 17.64 -0.90
N ILE A 221 -18.44 17.18 -1.30
CA ILE A 221 -17.91 15.86 -0.93
C ILE A 221 -17.71 15.76 0.58
N ARG A 222 -17.13 16.79 1.21
CA ARG A 222 -16.94 16.88 2.67
C ARG A 222 -18.25 16.76 3.44
N THR A 223 -19.28 17.49 3.00
CA THR A 223 -20.61 17.47 3.64
C THR A 223 -21.48 16.27 3.24
N ARG A 224 -20.94 15.35 2.40
CA ARG A 224 -21.65 14.18 1.86
C ARG A 224 -22.97 14.55 1.17
N SER A 225 -22.98 15.68 0.47
CA SER A 225 -24.16 16.26 -0.17
C SER A 225 -23.91 16.58 -1.64
N THR A 226 -24.96 16.96 -2.37
CA THR A 226 -24.86 17.48 -3.75
C THR A 226 -24.51 18.96 -3.73
N LEU A 227 -24.11 19.53 -4.88
CA LEU A 227 -23.85 20.97 -5.00
C LEU A 227 -25.02 21.84 -4.51
N ASP A 228 -26.26 21.41 -4.78
CA ASP A 228 -27.47 22.12 -4.36
C ASP A 228 -27.70 21.98 -2.83
N GLY A 229 -27.48 20.78 -2.30
CA GLY A 229 -27.59 20.51 -0.86
C GLY A 229 -26.53 21.23 -0.03
N ALA A 230 -25.34 21.48 -0.58
CA ALA A 230 -24.22 22.12 0.12
C ALA A 230 -24.22 23.65 0.07
N HIS A 231 -25.28 24.32 -0.44
CA HIS A 231 -25.28 25.77 -0.67
C HIS A 231 -24.94 26.64 0.56
N GLN A 232 -25.25 26.19 1.78
CA GLN A 232 -24.92 26.93 3.02
C GLN A 232 -23.48 26.71 3.49
N ALA A 233 -22.89 25.58 3.14
CA ALA A 233 -21.53 25.22 3.52
C ALA A 233 -20.48 25.77 2.53
N ARG A 234 -20.88 25.98 1.27
CA ARG A 234 -20.03 26.55 0.21
C ARG A 234 -19.70 28.02 0.48
N ARG A 235 -18.60 28.50 -0.13
CA ARG A 235 -18.20 29.90 0.00
C ARG A 235 -19.19 30.81 -0.75
N PRO A 236 -19.54 32.01 -0.24
CA PRO A 236 -20.60 32.83 -0.84
C PRO A 236 -20.28 33.40 -2.24
N ASN A 237 -19.00 33.54 -2.57
CA ASN A 237 -18.51 34.12 -3.82
C ASN A 237 -17.10 33.60 -4.17
N ARG A 238 -16.49 34.13 -5.23
CA ARG A 238 -15.16 33.69 -5.75
C ARG A 238 -13.97 34.56 -5.28
N LEU A 239 -14.13 35.33 -4.22
CA LEU A 239 -13.11 36.27 -3.73
C LEU A 239 -12.16 35.67 -2.69
N PHE A 240 -12.13 34.34 -2.58
CA PHE A 240 -11.22 33.57 -1.73
C PHE A 240 -10.04 32.99 -2.55
N HIS A 241 -9.66 33.67 -3.64
CA HIS A 241 -8.46 33.37 -4.42
C HIS A 241 -7.26 34.17 -3.92
N LEU A 242 -6.05 33.77 -4.32
CA LEU A 242 -4.84 34.57 -4.12
C LEU A 242 -4.93 35.88 -4.92
N ALA A 243 -5.38 36.94 -4.24
CA ALA A 243 -5.63 38.25 -4.83
C ALA A 243 -4.32 38.93 -5.22
N SER A 244 -4.35 39.89 -6.14
CA SER A 244 -3.14 40.70 -6.40
C SER A 244 -2.91 41.72 -5.28
N PRO A 245 -1.66 42.18 -5.05
CA PRO A 245 -1.39 43.26 -4.10
C PRO A 245 -2.23 44.52 -4.37
N ALA A 246 -2.45 44.86 -5.65
CA ALA A 246 -3.28 46.00 -6.05
C ALA A 246 -4.76 45.84 -5.65
N GLU A 247 -5.31 44.62 -5.75
CA GLU A 247 -6.68 44.32 -5.30
C GLU A 247 -6.80 44.42 -3.78
N MET A 248 -5.83 43.92 -3.03
CA MET A 248 -5.82 44.04 -1.57
C MET A 248 -5.69 45.49 -1.11
N HIS A 249 -4.85 46.28 -1.78
CA HIS A 249 -4.78 47.73 -1.58
C HIS A 249 -6.11 48.42 -1.90
N HIS A 250 -6.87 47.95 -2.88
CA HIS A 250 -8.20 48.48 -3.19
C HIS A 250 -9.22 48.14 -2.09
N ARG A 251 -9.25 46.89 -1.61
CA ARG A 251 -10.16 46.43 -0.56
C ARG A 251 -9.90 47.15 0.78
N PHE A 252 -8.63 47.34 1.13
CA PHE A 252 -8.22 47.93 2.40
C PHE A 252 -7.83 49.41 2.33
N ARG A 253 -8.32 50.17 1.33
CA ARG A 253 -8.06 51.64 1.21
C ARG A 253 -8.34 52.42 2.49
N GLY A 254 -9.33 51.99 3.27
CA GLY A 254 -9.70 52.63 4.54
C GLY A 254 -8.82 52.28 5.74
N ARG A 255 -7.92 51.28 5.60
CA ARG A 255 -7.03 50.76 6.65
C ARG A 255 -5.70 50.28 6.04
N PRO A 256 -4.86 51.19 5.50
CA PRO A 256 -3.57 50.82 4.92
C PRO A 256 -2.60 50.22 5.97
N ASP A 257 -2.79 50.56 7.25
CA ASP A 257 -2.06 49.99 8.38
C ASP A 257 -2.17 48.46 8.44
N ALA A 258 -3.30 47.89 8.01
CA ALA A 258 -3.51 46.45 7.98
C ALA A 258 -2.63 45.74 6.92
N LEU A 259 -2.29 46.43 5.82
CA LEU A 259 -1.42 45.90 4.77
C LEU A 259 0.05 46.01 5.17
N THR A 260 0.47 47.13 5.75
CA THR A 260 1.84 47.32 6.23
C THR A 260 2.22 46.26 7.27
N ASN A 261 1.30 45.91 8.17
CA ASN A 261 1.55 44.87 9.18
C ASN A 261 1.72 43.46 8.57
N THR A 262 1.24 43.19 7.36
CA THR A 262 1.50 41.89 6.70
C THR A 262 2.99 41.71 6.39
N VAL A 263 3.62 42.77 5.90
CA VAL A 263 5.06 42.80 5.57
C VAL A 263 5.89 42.74 6.85
N LEU A 264 5.48 43.48 7.90
CA LEU A 264 6.14 43.43 9.20
C LEU A 264 6.18 42.01 9.79
N ILE A 265 5.05 41.28 9.72
CA ILE A 265 4.98 39.90 10.20
C ILE A 265 5.87 39.00 9.34
N ALA A 266 5.87 39.19 8.02
CA ALA A 266 6.74 38.42 7.12
C ALA A 266 8.23 38.64 7.42
N GLU A 267 8.66 39.88 7.65
CA GLU A 267 10.04 40.20 8.03
C GLU A 267 10.46 39.54 9.34
N ARG A 268 9.55 39.42 10.31
CA ARG A 268 9.80 38.72 11.58
C ARG A 268 9.93 37.21 11.38
N CYS A 269 9.03 36.61 10.60
CA CYS A 269 9.05 35.18 10.27
C CYS A 269 10.24 34.77 9.38
N ALA A 270 11.03 35.71 8.85
CA ALA A 270 12.23 35.39 8.07
C ALA A 270 13.36 34.76 8.91
N ALA A 271 13.23 34.75 10.24
CA ALA A 271 14.18 34.14 11.16
C ALA A 271 14.13 32.60 11.21
N PHE A 272 13.16 31.97 10.54
CA PHE A 272 12.99 30.51 10.51
C PHE A 272 12.78 30.01 9.08
N ASP A 273 13.57 29.01 8.69
CA ASP A 273 13.40 28.26 7.46
C ASP A 273 13.19 26.76 7.74
N LEU A 274 11.99 26.28 7.42
CA LEU A 274 11.59 24.88 7.62
C LEU A 274 12.53 23.86 6.95
N THR A 275 13.19 24.25 5.86
CA THR A 275 14.03 23.34 5.08
C THR A 275 15.45 23.17 5.65
N GLU A 276 15.86 24.00 6.62
CA GLU A 276 17.20 23.97 7.23
C GLU A 276 17.18 23.90 8.76
N ASP A 277 16.22 24.55 9.41
CA ASP A 277 16.25 24.81 10.86
C ASP A 277 15.55 23.73 11.73
N LEU A 278 15.17 22.58 11.16
CA LEU A 278 14.51 21.50 11.91
C LEU A 278 15.45 20.86 12.94
N GLY A 279 16.73 20.70 12.61
CA GLY A 279 17.73 20.08 13.50
C GLY A 279 17.39 18.62 13.85
N TYR A 280 17.03 17.82 12.84
CA TYR A 280 16.82 16.38 13.02
C TYR A 280 18.15 15.66 13.24
N GLU A 281 18.21 14.85 14.30
CA GLU A 281 19.33 13.96 14.60
C GLU A 281 18.79 12.54 14.83
N PHE A 282 19.51 11.55 14.30
CA PHE A 282 19.19 10.15 14.55
C PHE A 282 19.49 9.80 16.02
N PRO A 283 18.72 8.91 16.68
CA PRO A 283 19.04 8.45 18.03
C PRO A 283 20.47 7.93 18.15
N ASP A 284 21.21 8.48 19.12
CA ASP A 284 22.40 7.82 19.66
C ASP A 284 21.95 6.67 20.56
N PHE A 285 22.68 5.56 20.51
CA PHE A 285 22.38 4.36 21.27
C PHE A 285 22.47 4.61 22.78
N ASP A 286 21.37 4.31 23.48
CA ASP A 286 21.23 4.55 24.92
C ASP A 286 22.20 3.65 25.71
N GLY A 287 23.08 4.26 26.51
CA GLY A 287 24.03 3.55 27.37
C GLY A 287 25.51 3.66 26.99
N SER A 288 25.87 4.43 25.97
CA SER A 288 27.27 4.64 25.59
C SER A 288 27.67 6.12 25.74
N ARG A 289 28.80 6.40 26.40
CA ARG A 289 29.38 7.76 26.42
C ARG A 289 29.55 8.23 24.95
N PRO A 290 29.51 9.54 24.65
CA PRO A 290 29.82 10.03 23.31
C PRO A 290 31.13 9.41 22.79
N GLY A 291 31.06 8.65 21.69
CA GLY A 291 32.19 7.89 21.10
C GLY A 291 32.20 6.37 21.34
N ALA A 292 31.40 5.82 22.27
CA ALA A 292 31.42 4.38 22.59
C ALA A 292 30.54 3.50 21.67
N ALA A 293 29.72 4.09 20.79
CA ALA A 293 28.90 3.37 19.83
C ALA A 293 29.75 2.56 18.83
N MET A 294 30.85 3.12 18.33
CA MET A 294 31.74 2.45 17.37
C MET A 294 32.46 1.26 18.01
N ASP A 295 32.97 1.44 19.24
CA ASP A 295 33.61 0.37 20.00
C ASP A 295 32.64 -0.78 20.28
N THR A 296 31.41 -0.45 20.69
CA THR A 296 30.36 -1.43 20.95
C THR A 296 30.00 -2.23 19.69
N LEU A 297 29.81 -1.55 18.55
CA LEU A 297 29.53 -2.22 17.27
C LEU A 297 30.66 -3.18 16.88
N LYS A 298 31.91 -2.76 17.06
CA LYS A 298 33.09 -3.56 16.75
C LYS A 298 33.19 -4.80 17.64
N GLU A 299 32.98 -4.67 18.95
CA GLU A 299 32.97 -5.79 19.89
C GLU A 299 31.92 -6.84 19.52
N ILE A 300 30.70 -6.41 19.20
CA ILE A 300 29.61 -7.30 18.78
C ILE A 300 29.98 -8.05 17.49
N CYS A 301 30.49 -7.34 16.48
CA CYS A 301 30.85 -7.96 15.20
C CYS A 301 31.98 -8.99 15.35
N LEU A 302 32.98 -8.70 16.20
CA LEU A 302 34.11 -9.62 16.46
C LEU A 302 33.68 -10.88 17.22
N ALA A 303 32.71 -10.77 18.13
CA ALA A 303 32.13 -11.92 18.81
C ALA A 303 31.35 -12.83 17.84
N GLU A 304 30.49 -12.24 17.01
CA GLU A 304 29.62 -13.00 16.09
C GLU A 304 30.38 -13.62 14.92
N ILE A 305 31.39 -12.94 14.37
CA ILE A 305 32.19 -13.50 13.25
C ILE A 305 32.94 -14.76 13.69
N SER A 306 33.39 -14.80 14.95
CA SER A 306 34.07 -15.95 15.55
C SER A 306 33.13 -17.13 15.81
N ARG A 307 31.82 -16.88 15.91
CA ARG A 307 30.79 -17.90 16.08
C ARG A 307 30.34 -18.51 14.74
N ARG A 308 30.29 -17.71 13.68
CA ARG A 308 29.74 -18.11 12.37
C ARG A 308 30.76 -18.65 11.38
N TYR A 309 32.03 -18.22 11.48
CA TYR A 309 33.10 -18.67 10.60
C TYR A 309 34.13 -19.47 11.39
N ASP A 310 34.51 -20.63 10.86
CA ASP A 310 35.59 -21.43 11.43
C ASP A 310 36.91 -20.65 11.34
N PRO A 311 37.65 -20.47 12.46
CA PRO A 311 38.84 -19.61 12.51
C PRO A 311 39.95 -19.97 11.50
N ASP A 312 40.05 -21.24 11.13
CA ASP A 312 41.06 -21.79 10.22
C ASP A 312 40.59 -21.90 8.75
N GLY A 313 39.35 -21.52 8.46
CA GLY A 313 38.78 -21.59 7.11
C GLY A 313 39.26 -20.44 6.21
N ALA A 314 39.53 -20.72 4.92
CA ALA A 314 39.90 -19.68 3.94
C ALA A 314 38.89 -18.52 3.89
N ARG A 315 37.59 -18.81 4.07
CA ARG A 315 36.51 -17.81 4.07
C ARG A 315 36.53 -16.89 5.30
N ALA A 316 37.10 -17.33 6.43
CA ALA A 316 37.19 -16.49 7.63
C ALA A 316 38.16 -15.32 7.43
N HIS A 317 39.20 -15.50 6.61
CA HIS A 317 40.11 -14.42 6.23
C HIS A 317 39.39 -13.34 5.42
N ASP A 318 38.68 -13.75 4.36
CA ASP A 318 37.91 -12.85 3.49
C ASP A 318 36.82 -12.11 4.27
N ALA A 319 36.11 -12.82 5.16
CA ALA A 319 35.10 -12.24 6.05
C ALA A 319 35.69 -11.17 6.99
N ARG A 320 36.85 -11.43 7.60
CA ARG A 320 37.54 -10.45 8.48
C ARG A 320 38.04 -9.24 7.71
N ALA A 321 38.58 -9.44 6.50
CA ALA A 321 39.02 -8.35 5.64
C ALA A 321 37.84 -7.45 5.23
N ARG A 322 36.71 -8.06 4.85
CA ARG A 322 35.47 -7.35 4.53
C ARG A 322 34.91 -6.59 5.72
N LEU A 323 34.92 -7.19 6.92
CA LEU A 323 34.47 -6.52 8.15
C LEU A 323 35.33 -5.30 8.48
N ALA A 324 36.66 -5.39 8.34
CA ALA A 324 37.55 -4.26 8.58
C ALA A 324 37.28 -3.09 7.60
N GLN A 325 37.04 -3.39 6.33
CA GLN A 325 36.66 -2.39 5.33
C GLN A 325 35.32 -1.72 5.66
N GLU A 326 34.30 -2.49 6.02
CA GLU A 326 32.98 -1.95 6.38
C GLU A 326 33.05 -1.08 7.64
N LEU A 327 33.78 -1.50 8.68
CA LEU A 327 33.94 -0.70 9.90
C LEU A 327 34.64 0.63 9.64
N ALA A 328 35.65 0.67 8.76
CA ALA A 328 36.32 1.92 8.38
C ALA A 328 35.37 2.89 7.67
N LEU A 329 34.48 2.38 6.81
CA LEU A 329 33.47 3.20 6.14
C LEU A 329 32.37 3.67 7.10
N VAL A 330 32.00 2.85 8.10
CA VAL A 330 31.03 3.23 9.14
C VAL A 330 31.59 4.35 10.01
N GLU A 331 32.87 4.28 10.37
CA GLU A 331 33.57 5.33 11.13
C GLU A 331 33.66 6.63 10.33
N LEU A 332 33.99 6.56 9.03
CA LEU A 332 34.05 7.72 8.14
C LEU A 332 32.74 8.51 8.09
N HIS A 333 31.59 7.81 8.09
CA HIS A 333 30.27 8.42 7.96
C HIS A 333 29.52 8.59 9.29
N GLY A 334 30.11 8.21 10.43
CA GLY A 334 29.48 8.30 11.75
C GLY A 334 28.22 7.43 11.91
N LEU A 335 28.13 6.28 11.23
CA LEU A 335 26.92 5.46 11.16
C LEU A 335 26.82 4.40 12.28
N ALA A 336 27.65 4.45 13.31
CA ALA A 336 27.66 3.42 14.36
C ALA A 336 26.32 3.33 15.12
N GLY A 337 25.75 4.48 15.52
CA GLY A 337 24.44 4.55 16.18
C GLY A 337 23.32 3.99 15.30
N PHE A 338 23.38 4.26 13.98
CA PHE A 338 22.45 3.73 13.00
C PHE A 338 22.37 2.19 13.02
N PHE A 339 23.50 1.48 12.95
CA PHE A 339 23.49 0.01 13.00
C PHE A 339 23.02 -0.54 14.36
N LEU A 340 23.33 0.15 15.46
CA LEU A 340 22.91 -0.27 16.80
C LEU A 340 21.39 -0.15 16.99
N VAL A 341 20.74 0.91 16.50
CA VAL A 341 19.27 1.03 16.54
C VAL A 341 18.60 -0.10 15.76
N TYR A 342 19.14 -0.47 14.60
CA TYR A 342 18.63 -1.63 13.84
C TYR A 342 18.83 -2.95 14.58
N ARG A 343 19.98 -3.13 15.26
CA ARG A 343 20.20 -4.29 16.13
C ARG A 343 19.17 -4.34 17.27
N ASP A 344 18.90 -3.21 17.91
CA ASP A 344 17.92 -3.08 18.99
C ASP A 344 16.50 -3.41 18.54
N ILE A 345 16.12 -2.97 17.35
CA ILE A 345 14.84 -3.32 16.72
C ILE A 345 14.77 -4.83 16.46
N MET A 346 15.86 -5.43 15.98
CA MET A 346 15.92 -6.88 15.75
C MET A 346 15.92 -7.69 17.06
N GLU A 347 16.50 -7.16 18.14
CA GLU A 347 16.41 -7.73 19.48
C GLU A 347 15.00 -7.67 20.02
N LEU A 348 14.34 -6.51 19.91
CA LEU A 348 12.93 -6.36 20.25
C LEU A 348 12.04 -7.29 19.42
N ALA A 349 12.34 -7.45 18.12
CA ALA A 349 11.62 -8.39 17.27
C ALA A 349 11.84 -9.85 17.70
N ARG A 350 13.02 -10.22 18.22
CA ARG A 350 13.27 -11.54 18.80
C ARG A 350 12.46 -11.75 20.08
N GLU A 351 12.35 -10.74 20.94
CA GLU A 351 11.52 -10.80 22.14
C GLU A 351 10.03 -10.95 21.80
N VAL A 352 9.52 -10.12 20.88
CA VAL A 352 8.14 -10.22 20.38
C VAL A 352 7.87 -11.58 19.76
N ALA A 353 8.80 -12.08 18.94
CA ALA A 353 8.68 -13.40 18.36
C ALA A 353 8.71 -14.49 19.44
N ALA A 354 9.53 -14.37 20.48
CA ALA A 354 9.56 -15.33 21.57
C ALA A 354 8.23 -15.33 22.35
N ASP A 355 7.66 -14.15 22.62
CA ASP A 355 6.35 -13.99 23.27
C ASP A 355 5.23 -14.61 22.42
N LEU A 356 5.17 -14.29 21.13
CA LEU A 356 4.13 -14.78 20.20
C LEU A 356 4.28 -16.26 19.82
N ARG A 357 5.49 -16.80 19.85
CA ARG A 357 5.77 -18.21 19.58
C ARG A 357 5.74 -19.05 20.85
N SER A 358 5.65 -18.44 22.03
CA SER A 358 5.61 -19.15 23.31
C SER A 358 4.48 -20.17 23.32
N GLY A 359 4.82 -21.43 23.54
CA GLY A 359 3.87 -22.54 23.53
C GLY A 359 3.53 -23.13 22.14
N SER A 360 4.03 -22.55 21.04
CA SER A 360 3.88 -23.12 19.70
C SER A 360 5.11 -23.95 19.28
N PRO A 361 4.93 -24.97 18.41
CA PRO A 361 6.05 -25.78 17.93
C PRO A 361 7.13 -24.99 17.17
N ARG A 362 6.78 -23.88 16.50
CA ARG A 362 7.74 -23.04 15.77
C ARG A 362 8.77 -22.35 16.66
N ALA A 363 8.55 -22.27 17.97
CA ALA A 363 9.56 -21.79 18.91
C ALA A 363 10.88 -22.59 18.82
N ARG A 364 10.81 -23.86 18.41
CA ARG A 364 11.97 -24.75 18.25
C ARG A 364 12.59 -24.73 16.84
N ALA A 365 11.93 -24.10 15.86
CA ALA A 365 12.29 -24.17 14.44
C ALA A 365 13.38 -23.16 14.03
N ASN A 366 14.02 -22.46 14.98
CA ASN A 366 15.06 -21.43 14.75
C ASN A 366 14.69 -20.40 13.65
N LEU A 367 13.40 -20.10 13.50
CA LEU A 367 12.93 -19.18 12.48
C LEU A 367 13.35 -17.75 12.85
N PRO A 368 13.92 -16.97 11.90
CA PRO A 368 14.23 -15.58 12.19
C PRO A 368 12.95 -14.78 12.43
N PRO A 369 12.93 -13.80 13.35
CA PRO A 369 11.76 -12.96 13.61
C PRO A 369 11.43 -12.05 12.41
N GLY A 370 12.45 -11.69 11.64
CA GLY A 370 12.37 -10.87 10.44
C GLY A 370 13.66 -10.91 9.66
N ARG A 371 13.67 -10.31 8.47
CA ARG A 371 14.83 -10.31 7.56
C ARG A 371 14.98 -8.94 6.90
N GLY A 372 16.23 -8.48 6.77
CA GLY A 372 16.55 -7.33 5.93
C GLY A 372 16.44 -7.66 4.45
N ARG A 373 16.09 -6.66 3.64
CA ARG A 373 16.04 -6.76 2.17
C ARG A 373 16.80 -5.63 1.50
N GLY A 374 17.01 -5.73 0.19
CA GLY A 374 17.68 -4.70 -0.59
C GLY A 374 19.20 -4.77 -0.47
N SER A 375 19.86 -3.61 -0.53
CA SER A 375 21.33 -3.52 -0.49
C SER A 375 21.93 -3.83 0.89
N SER A 376 21.16 -3.72 1.97
CA SER A 376 21.61 -4.07 3.34
C SER A 376 22.12 -5.50 3.46
N VAL A 377 21.56 -6.43 2.66
CA VAL A 377 21.96 -7.84 2.60
C VAL A 377 23.41 -8.02 2.11
N SER A 378 23.98 -7.02 1.43
CA SER A 378 25.39 -7.06 0.97
C SER A 378 26.43 -6.74 2.06
N SER A 379 26.00 -6.26 3.23
CA SER A 379 26.88 -5.91 4.35
C SER A 379 27.13 -7.10 5.27
N ILE A 380 28.40 -7.33 5.61
CA ILE A 380 28.76 -8.33 6.62
C ILE A 380 28.35 -7.87 8.01
N ILE A 381 28.40 -6.56 8.31
CA ILE A 381 27.91 -6.02 9.59
C ILE A 381 26.43 -6.38 9.75
N CYS A 382 25.59 -6.14 8.74
CA CYS A 382 24.17 -6.52 8.76
C CYS A 382 23.96 -8.02 8.97
N TYR A 383 24.79 -8.88 8.39
CA TYR A 383 24.73 -10.33 8.60
C TYR A 383 25.07 -10.72 10.05
N LEU A 384 26.11 -10.12 10.63
CA LEU A 384 26.58 -10.42 11.98
C LEU A 384 25.59 -9.96 13.06
N ILE A 385 25.03 -8.76 12.93
CA ILE A 385 24.02 -8.25 13.88
C ILE A 385 22.63 -8.89 13.73
N GLY A 386 22.46 -9.78 12.73
CA GLY A 386 21.27 -10.58 12.53
C GLY A 386 20.17 -9.92 11.70
N LEU A 387 20.48 -8.84 10.97
CA LEU A 387 19.56 -8.24 9.99
C LEU A 387 19.50 -9.09 8.71
N SER A 388 20.66 -9.54 8.21
CA SER A 388 20.74 -10.41 7.04
C SER A 388 20.93 -11.87 7.45
N HIS A 389 20.32 -12.78 6.68
CA HIS A 389 20.47 -14.24 6.84
C HIS A 389 21.27 -14.87 5.69
N ILE A 390 21.76 -14.05 4.76
CA ILE A 390 22.60 -14.47 3.65
C ILE A 390 24.03 -14.02 3.92
N ASP A 391 24.96 -14.96 3.81
CA ASP A 391 26.39 -14.68 3.85
C ASP A 391 26.79 -13.88 2.59
N PRO A 392 27.21 -12.60 2.74
CA PRO A 392 27.60 -11.77 1.60
C PRO A 392 28.93 -12.18 0.96
N VAL A 393 29.80 -12.90 1.68
CA VAL A 393 31.08 -13.41 1.18
C VAL A 393 30.84 -14.66 0.34
N GLU A 394 30.07 -15.62 0.85
CA GLU A 394 29.73 -16.84 0.10
C GLU A 394 28.97 -16.54 -1.20
N ASN A 395 28.10 -15.54 -1.21
CA ASN A 395 27.26 -15.18 -2.36
C ASN A 395 27.87 -14.08 -3.25
N ASN A 396 29.12 -13.68 -3.00
CA ASN A 396 29.84 -12.63 -3.74
C ASN A 396 29.00 -11.35 -3.93
N LEU A 397 28.49 -10.81 -2.82
CA LEU A 397 27.62 -9.62 -2.80
C LEU A 397 28.46 -8.33 -2.75
N PHE A 398 28.07 -7.37 -3.58
CA PHE A 398 28.81 -6.13 -3.79
C PHE A 398 28.43 -5.04 -2.75
N LEU A 399 29.43 -4.54 -2.00
CA LEU A 399 29.22 -3.55 -0.93
C LEU A 399 28.93 -2.15 -1.43
N GLY A 400 29.60 -1.71 -2.50
CA GLY A 400 29.72 -0.30 -2.90
C GLY A 400 28.38 0.39 -3.19
N ARG A 401 27.31 -0.39 -3.31
CA ARG A 401 25.93 0.09 -3.38
C ARG A 401 25.36 0.53 -2.04
N PHE A 402 25.61 -0.24 -0.98
CA PHE A 402 25.08 0.01 0.36
C PHE A 402 25.92 1.05 1.08
N LEU A 403 27.24 0.89 1.05
CA LEU A 403 28.19 1.75 1.74
C LEU A 403 29.43 1.99 0.85
N ASN A 404 29.78 3.26 0.66
CA ASN A 404 30.97 3.68 -0.09
C ASN A 404 31.49 5.02 0.44
N GLU A 405 32.68 5.46 -0.01
CA GLU A 405 33.32 6.70 0.44
C GLU A 405 32.55 7.98 0.07
N ALA A 406 31.75 7.95 -1.00
CA ALA A 406 31.05 9.12 -1.55
C ALA A 406 29.57 9.18 -1.13
N LEU A 407 29.22 8.57 0.01
CA LEU A 407 27.86 8.51 0.51
C LEU A 407 27.35 9.93 0.85
N ARG A 408 26.31 10.38 0.15
CA ARG A 408 25.69 11.72 0.36
C ARG A 408 24.55 11.71 1.38
N SER A 409 23.99 10.54 1.69
CA SER A 409 22.80 10.37 2.50
C SER A 409 22.86 9.04 3.24
N VAL A 410 22.23 8.95 4.41
CA VAL A 410 22.14 7.72 5.20
C VAL A 410 21.50 6.59 4.37
N PRO A 411 22.00 5.34 4.45
CA PRO A 411 21.44 4.25 3.67
C PRO A 411 20.08 3.81 4.21
N ASP A 412 19.16 3.44 3.32
CA ASP A 412 17.83 2.91 3.67
C ASP A 412 17.90 1.39 3.91
N ILE A 413 17.39 0.90 5.04
CA ILE A 413 17.27 -0.53 5.36
C ILE A 413 15.80 -0.87 5.61
N ASP A 414 15.27 -1.66 4.69
CA ASP A 414 13.94 -2.25 4.76
C ASP A 414 13.97 -3.58 5.52
N LEU A 415 12.98 -3.82 6.38
CA LEU A 415 12.83 -5.04 7.17
C LEU A 415 11.49 -5.74 6.88
N ASP A 416 11.54 -7.00 6.48
CA ASP A 416 10.37 -7.85 6.26
C ASP A 416 10.10 -8.73 7.51
N PHE A 417 8.86 -8.72 7.97
CA PHE A 417 8.38 -9.49 9.13
C PHE A 417 7.10 -10.26 8.78
N PRO A 418 6.81 -11.38 9.48
CA PRO A 418 5.46 -11.92 9.60
C PRO A 418 4.46 -10.87 10.09
N ARG A 419 3.19 -10.99 9.68
CA ARG A 419 2.13 -10.00 9.98
C ARG A 419 1.92 -9.76 11.48
N ASP A 420 1.80 -10.83 12.25
CA ASP A 420 1.61 -10.84 13.69
C ASP A 420 2.81 -10.20 14.42
N ILE A 421 4.03 -10.63 14.10
CA ILE A 421 5.26 -10.07 14.68
C ILE A 421 5.35 -8.57 14.37
N ARG A 422 5.07 -8.15 13.14
CA ARG A 422 5.10 -6.74 12.76
C ARG A 422 4.11 -5.90 13.56
N GLU A 423 2.88 -6.39 13.72
CA GLU A 423 1.82 -5.61 14.37
C GLU A 423 2.14 -5.30 15.83
N GLU A 424 2.67 -6.29 16.55
CA GLU A 424 3.13 -6.13 17.94
C GLU A 424 4.46 -5.38 18.03
N LEU A 425 5.40 -5.62 17.11
CA LEU A 425 6.69 -4.93 17.08
C LEU A 425 6.51 -3.41 16.98
N ILE A 426 5.60 -2.93 16.13
CA ILE A 426 5.30 -1.49 16.02
C ILE A 426 4.89 -0.91 17.38
N LEU A 427 4.03 -1.61 18.13
CA LEU A 427 3.57 -1.17 19.46
C LEU A 427 4.72 -1.20 20.49
N ARG A 428 5.57 -2.22 20.45
CA ARG A 428 6.74 -2.30 21.32
C ARG A 428 7.78 -1.23 21.01
N VAL A 429 7.96 -0.84 19.75
CA VAL A 429 8.83 0.29 19.37
C VAL A 429 8.29 1.59 19.95
N TYR A 430 6.97 1.83 19.89
CA TYR A 430 6.34 2.98 20.58
C TYR A 430 6.58 2.95 22.09
N ALA A 431 6.51 1.77 22.72
CA ALA A 431 6.75 1.63 24.16
C ALA A 431 8.22 1.85 24.55
N LYS A 432 9.16 1.37 23.74
CA LYS A 432 10.61 1.47 24.01
C LYS A 432 11.15 2.90 23.80
N TYR A 433 10.82 3.52 22.67
CA TYR A 433 11.36 4.83 22.30
C TYR A 433 10.43 6.00 22.68
N GLY A 434 9.18 5.73 23.03
CA GLY A 434 8.18 6.73 23.40
C GLY A 434 7.41 7.29 22.21
N GLN A 435 6.11 7.56 22.42
CA GLN A 435 5.21 8.08 21.38
C GLN A 435 5.57 9.50 20.93
N GLU A 436 6.28 10.28 21.76
CA GLU A 436 6.74 11.63 21.36
C GLU A 436 7.93 11.59 20.41
N HIS A 437 8.69 10.50 20.36
CA HIS A 437 9.93 10.35 19.57
C HIS A 437 9.74 9.46 18.34
N THR A 438 8.57 8.83 18.20
CA THR A 438 8.31 7.86 17.15
C THR A 438 6.97 8.11 16.48
N GLY A 439 6.91 7.86 15.17
CA GLY A 439 5.67 8.01 14.41
C GLY A 439 5.72 7.31 13.07
N LEU A 440 4.59 6.76 12.63
CA LEU A 440 4.47 6.17 11.30
C LEU A 440 4.35 7.27 10.24
N VAL A 441 5.12 7.17 9.16
CA VAL A 441 4.99 8.06 8.01
C VAL A 441 3.59 7.92 7.43
N CYS A 442 3.00 9.03 6.99
CA CYS A 442 1.69 8.98 6.34
C CYS A 442 1.81 8.83 4.81
N THR A 443 0.66 8.68 4.16
CA THR A 443 0.49 8.74 2.72
C THR A 443 -0.77 9.51 2.41
N PHE A 444 -0.76 10.21 1.28
CA PHE A 444 -1.92 10.95 0.80
C PHE A 444 -2.50 10.28 -0.44
N PRO A 445 -3.59 9.49 -0.31
CA PRO A 445 -4.34 9.03 -1.47
C PRO A 445 -4.85 10.23 -2.28
N THR A 446 -4.37 10.36 -3.52
CA THR A 446 -4.74 11.46 -4.41
C THR A 446 -5.95 11.12 -5.28
N TYR A 447 -6.60 12.15 -5.86
CA TYR A 447 -7.65 11.94 -6.85
C TYR A 447 -7.09 11.33 -8.14
N ARG A 448 -7.32 10.02 -8.29
CA ARG A 448 -7.13 9.26 -9.53
C ARG A 448 -8.43 9.23 -10.33
N LEU A 449 -8.37 8.82 -11.59
CA LEU A 449 -9.53 8.85 -12.49
C LEU A 449 -10.77 8.17 -11.91
N ARG A 450 -10.64 6.94 -11.37
CA ARG A 450 -11.79 6.20 -10.83
C ARG A 450 -12.42 6.86 -9.60
N SER A 451 -11.61 7.37 -8.69
CA SER A 451 -12.11 8.08 -7.49
C SER A 451 -12.72 9.41 -7.87
N ALA A 452 -12.07 10.17 -8.76
CA ALA A 452 -12.58 11.45 -9.28
C ALA A 452 -13.93 11.26 -9.98
N ALA A 453 -14.05 10.27 -10.89
CA ALA A 453 -15.30 9.96 -11.58
C ALA A 453 -16.44 9.65 -10.60
N ARG A 454 -16.17 8.89 -9.53
CA ARG A 454 -17.18 8.52 -8.53
C ARG A 454 -17.57 9.69 -7.62
N GLU A 455 -16.61 10.39 -7.04
CA GLU A 455 -16.88 11.40 -6.01
C GLU A 455 -17.35 12.72 -6.59
N ILE A 456 -16.66 13.24 -7.62
CA ILE A 456 -17.09 14.44 -8.32
C ILE A 456 -18.43 14.15 -9.00
N GLY A 457 -18.60 12.97 -9.60
CA GLY A 457 -19.87 12.56 -10.22
C GLY A 457 -21.04 12.52 -9.23
N LYS A 458 -20.82 12.03 -7.99
CA LYS A 458 -21.83 12.06 -6.93
C LYS A 458 -22.17 13.49 -6.48
N ALA A 459 -21.18 14.36 -6.31
CA ALA A 459 -21.40 15.76 -5.95
C ALA A 459 -22.20 16.52 -7.03
N LEU A 460 -22.00 16.14 -8.31
CA LEU A 460 -22.75 16.64 -9.47
C LEU A 460 -24.12 15.97 -9.67
N ASP A 461 -24.54 15.07 -8.77
CA ASP A 461 -25.80 14.31 -8.82
C ASP A 461 -25.98 13.45 -10.09
N LEU A 462 -24.89 12.82 -10.56
CA LEU A 462 -24.93 11.90 -11.70
C LEU A 462 -25.36 10.47 -11.28
N PRO A 463 -26.06 9.71 -12.13
CA PRO A 463 -26.53 8.36 -11.81
C PRO A 463 -25.40 7.38 -11.44
N LEU A 464 -25.47 6.77 -10.25
CA LEU A 464 -24.44 5.87 -9.71
C LEU A 464 -24.06 4.71 -10.63
N GLY A 465 -25.05 4.11 -11.31
CA GLY A 465 -24.80 2.99 -12.23
C GLY A 465 -23.94 3.38 -13.43
N GLU A 466 -24.06 4.61 -13.91
CA GLU A 466 -23.26 5.14 -15.02
C GLU A 466 -21.85 5.52 -14.56
N LEU A 467 -21.72 6.08 -13.35
CA LEU A 467 -20.43 6.39 -12.74
C LEU A 467 -19.60 5.12 -12.51
N GLU A 468 -20.21 4.06 -11.99
CA GLU A 468 -19.54 2.76 -11.81
C GLU A 468 -19.09 2.16 -13.13
N LYS A 469 -19.93 2.27 -14.18
CA LYS A 469 -19.59 1.81 -15.52
C LYS A 469 -18.41 2.59 -16.11
N LEU A 470 -18.41 3.92 -15.98
CA LEU A 470 -17.29 4.77 -16.43
C LEU A 470 -16.00 4.44 -15.66
N ALA A 471 -16.07 4.32 -14.34
CA ALA A 471 -14.92 3.98 -13.50
C ALA A 471 -14.32 2.61 -13.85
N LYS A 472 -15.14 1.62 -14.18
CA LYS A 472 -14.68 0.27 -14.61
C LYS A 472 -14.03 0.27 -15.99
N LEU A 473 -14.54 1.06 -16.94
CA LEU A 473 -14.03 1.10 -18.30
C LEU A 473 -12.75 1.93 -18.45
N SER A 474 -12.57 2.95 -17.62
CA SER A 474 -11.47 3.91 -17.76
C SER A 474 -10.08 3.33 -17.44
N GLU A 475 -9.06 3.81 -18.15
CA GLU A 475 -7.67 3.29 -18.13
C GLU A 475 -6.64 4.25 -17.61
N HIS A 476 -6.86 5.55 -17.78
CA HIS A 476 -5.86 6.54 -17.41
C HIS A 476 -5.68 6.56 -15.89
N ARG A 477 -4.41 6.51 -15.45
CA ARG A 477 -4.05 6.61 -14.02
C ARG A 477 -4.35 8.01 -13.47
N SER A 478 -4.17 9.03 -14.32
CA SER A 478 -4.45 10.42 -13.99
C SER A 478 -5.92 10.77 -14.16
N ALA A 479 -6.47 11.54 -13.23
CA ALA A 479 -7.82 12.09 -13.34
C ALA A 479 -7.97 13.10 -14.50
N SER A 480 -6.86 13.71 -14.96
CA SER A 480 -6.87 14.61 -16.13
C SER A 480 -7.28 13.94 -17.45
N GLY A 481 -7.16 12.61 -17.55
CA GLY A 481 -7.60 11.86 -18.73
C GLY A 481 -9.11 11.62 -18.79
N LEU A 482 -9.89 11.99 -17.77
CA LEU A 482 -11.31 11.62 -17.69
C LEU A 482 -12.14 12.20 -18.84
N ALA A 483 -11.91 13.45 -19.22
CA ALA A 483 -12.62 14.08 -20.34
C ALA A 483 -12.39 13.34 -21.67
N ALA A 484 -11.13 12.96 -21.93
CA ALA A 484 -10.76 12.19 -23.11
C ALA A 484 -11.38 10.78 -23.11
N GLU A 485 -11.43 10.13 -21.94
CA GLU A 485 -12.08 8.81 -21.79
C GLU A 485 -13.58 8.88 -22.03
N ILE A 486 -14.27 9.89 -21.51
CA ILE A 486 -15.71 10.10 -21.74
C ILE A 486 -15.98 10.26 -23.25
N ALA A 487 -15.14 11.01 -23.97
CA ALA A 487 -15.27 11.21 -25.42
C ALA A 487 -14.89 9.97 -26.26
N ALA A 488 -13.93 9.18 -25.77
CA ALA A 488 -13.45 7.98 -26.46
C ALA A 488 -14.43 6.81 -26.35
N LEU A 489 -15.06 6.64 -25.18
CA LEU A 489 -15.93 5.50 -24.90
C LEU A 489 -17.25 5.58 -25.71
N PRO A 490 -17.60 4.55 -26.51
CA PRO A 490 -18.82 4.57 -27.32
C PRO A 490 -20.11 4.80 -26.52
N ASP A 491 -20.20 4.24 -25.31
CA ASP A 491 -21.39 4.35 -24.45
C ASP A 491 -21.54 5.75 -23.82
N PHE A 492 -20.49 6.59 -23.84
CA PHE A 492 -20.46 7.91 -23.19
C PHE A 492 -20.19 9.07 -24.17
N ARG A 493 -19.77 8.78 -25.41
CA ARG A 493 -19.43 9.78 -26.42
C ARG A 493 -20.56 10.79 -26.64
N ASP A 494 -21.80 10.33 -26.78
CA ASP A 494 -22.97 11.21 -26.99
C ASP A 494 -23.26 12.12 -25.78
N ARG A 495 -22.73 11.77 -24.61
CA ARG A 495 -22.88 12.52 -23.36
C ARG A 495 -21.68 13.42 -23.07
N ALA A 496 -20.58 13.29 -23.81
CA ALA A 496 -19.37 14.08 -23.59
C ALA A 496 -19.64 15.60 -23.66
N ASP A 497 -20.54 16.01 -24.55
CA ASP A 497 -20.94 17.41 -24.73
C ASP A 497 -22.02 17.88 -23.74
N ALA A 498 -22.65 16.95 -23.00
CA ALA A 498 -23.62 17.32 -22.00
C ALA A 498 -22.95 18.08 -20.84
N ARG A 499 -23.57 19.17 -20.40
CA ARG A 499 -22.99 20.15 -19.47
C ARG A 499 -22.36 19.52 -18.21
N LEU A 500 -23.07 18.61 -17.54
CA LEU A 500 -22.59 17.98 -16.30
C LEU A 500 -21.41 17.02 -16.54
N TRP A 501 -21.39 16.32 -17.67
CA TRP A 501 -20.29 15.40 -18.04
C TRP A 501 -19.04 16.14 -18.48
N LYS A 502 -19.21 17.26 -19.21
CA LYS A 502 -18.12 18.18 -19.54
C LYS A 502 -17.52 18.80 -18.27
N LEU A 503 -18.38 19.21 -17.33
CA LEU A 503 -17.96 19.73 -16.04
C LEU A 503 -17.22 18.67 -15.20
N LEU A 504 -17.72 17.43 -15.17
CA LEU A 504 -17.03 16.30 -14.53
C LEU A 504 -15.61 16.11 -15.09
N GLY A 505 -15.45 16.14 -16.41
CA GLY A 505 -14.14 16.01 -17.06
C GLY A 505 -13.17 17.14 -16.71
N ALA A 506 -13.65 18.39 -16.73
CA ALA A 506 -12.85 19.57 -16.37
C ALA A 506 -12.44 19.55 -14.88
N LEU A 507 -13.39 19.34 -13.98
CA LEU A 507 -13.14 19.28 -12.54
C LEU A 507 -12.25 18.10 -12.14
N ALA A 508 -12.34 16.97 -12.84
CA ALA A 508 -11.44 15.84 -12.60
C ALA A 508 -10.00 16.15 -13.03
N ALA A 509 -9.82 16.95 -14.08
CA ALA A 509 -8.49 17.44 -14.46
C ALA A 509 -7.94 18.42 -13.45
N ASP A 510 -8.78 19.32 -12.95
CA ASP A 510 -8.40 20.24 -11.88
C ASP A 510 -8.04 19.48 -10.59
N ALA A 511 -8.86 18.51 -10.18
CA ALA A 511 -8.62 17.74 -8.96
C ALA A 511 -7.42 16.78 -9.05
N ALA A 512 -6.86 16.56 -10.25
CA ALA A 512 -5.83 15.56 -10.46
C ALA A 512 -4.62 15.78 -9.54
N GLY A 513 -4.24 14.74 -8.82
CA GLY A 513 -3.12 14.80 -7.87
C GLY A 513 -3.46 15.41 -6.51
N LEU A 514 -4.58 16.13 -6.33
CA LEU A 514 -4.91 16.70 -5.01
C LEU A 514 -5.10 15.59 -3.97
N PRO A 515 -4.63 15.80 -2.72
CA PRO A 515 -4.75 14.81 -1.66
C PRO A 515 -6.20 14.77 -1.14
N ARG A 516 -6.68 13.57 -0.77
CA ARG A 516 -8.09 13.36 -0.35
C ARG A 516 -8.27 13.26 1.15
N HIS A 517 -7.36 12.55 1.80
CA HIS A 517 -7.32 12.31 3.23
C HIS A 517 -5.93 11.79 3.57
N ILE A 518 -5.61 11.78 4.86
CA ILE A 518 -4.41 11.14 5.39
C ILE A 518 -4.63 9.63 5.61
N SER A 519 -3.64 8.83 5.25
CA SER A 519 -3.63 7.38 5.43
C SER A 519 -2.26 6.91 5.95
N GLN A 520 -2.20 5.75 6.59
CA GLN A 520 -0.95 5.20 7.12
C GLN A 520 -0.06 4.67 5.98
N HIS A 521 1.25 4.97 5.98
CA HIS A 521 2.21 4.30 5.11
C HIS A 521 2.29 2.81 5.47
N VAL A 522 2.50 1.95 4.47
CA VAL A 522 2.46 0.48 4.65
C VAL A 522 3.61 -0.06 5.51
N GLY A 523 4.65 0.72 5.81
CA GLY A 523 5.70 0.28 6.72
C GLY A 523 6.59 1.35 7.32
N GLY A 524 6.51 2.60 6.87
CA GLY A 524 7.54 3.60 7.19
C GLY A 524 7.33 4.15 8.59
N MET A 525 8.37 4.10 9.41
CA MET A 525 8.39 4.63 10.77
C MET A 525 9.61 5.52 10.97
N ILE A 526 9.42 6.64 11.64
CA ILE A 526 10.50 7.55 12.02
C ILE A 526 10.81 7.32 13.50
N ILE A 527 12.10 7.30 13.82
CA ILE A 527 12.63 7.32 15.19
C ILE A 527 13.57 8.52 15.28
N SER A 528 13.43 9.32 16.32
CA SER A 528 14.15 10.58 16.49
C SER A 528 14.73 10.70 17.91
N SER A 529 15.96 11.23 18.03
CA SER A 529 16.56 11.54 19.33
C SER A 529 15.81 12.69 20.02
N ARG A 530 15.54 13.75 19.26
CA ARG A 530 14.70 14.88 19.65
C ARG A 530 13.22 14.47 19.59
N PRO A 531 12.34 14.98 20.46
CA PRO A 531 10.90 14.73 20.35
C PRO A 531 10.38 15.07 18.96
N LEU A 532 9.88 14.06 18.25
CA LEU A 532 9.34 14.16 16.89
C LEU A 532 8.16 15.14 16.85
N VAL A 533 7.38 15.22 17.93
CA VAL A 533 6.28 16.18 18.12
C VAL A 533 6.70 17.66 18.07
N GLU A 534 8.00 17.97 18.11
CA GLU A 534 8.54 19.33 17.88
C GLU A 534 8.98 19.56 16.43
N LEU A 535 9.13 18.49 15.65
CA LEU A 535 9.61 18.53 14.27
C LEU A 535 8.46 18.42 13.28
N VAL A 536 7.49 17.55 13.57
CA VAL A 536 6.27 17.36 12.78
C VAL A 536 5.12 17.01 13.70
N PRO A 537 3.90 17.55 13.49
CA PRO A 537 2.75 17.16 14.28
C PRO A 537 2.44 15.66 14.12
N LEU A 538 1.99 15.04 15.21
CA LEU A 538 1.53 13.66 15.23
C LEU A 538 0.01 13.60 15.39
N GLU A 539 -0.62 12.59 14.77
CA GLU A 539 -2.06 12.34 14.92
C GLU A 539 -2.39 10.84 15.06
N PRO A 540 -3.49 10.46 15.74
CA PRO A 540 -3.87 9.06 15.87
C PRO A 540 -4.13 8.37 14.52
N ALA A 541 -3.56 7.17 14.35
CA ALA A 541 -3.87 6.33 13.21
C ALA A 541 -5.30 5.75 13.31
N ALA A 542 -5.77 5.13 12.22
CA ALA A 542 -7.03 4.38 12.24
C ALA A 542 -6.97 3.14 13.14
N MET A 543 -5.77 2.58 13.32
CA MET A 543 -5.52 1.43 14.18
C MET A 543 -5.14 1.93 15.57
N GLU A 544 -5.74 1.32 16.58
CA GLU A 544 -5.55 1.68 17.99
C GLU A 544 -4.07 1.57 18.41
N GLY A 545 -3.64 2.50 19.27
CA GLY A 545 -2.28 2.53 19.81
C GLY A 545 -1.18 2.99 18.85
N ARG A 546 -1.53 3.46 17.64
CA ARG A 546 -0.56 3.94 16.63
C ARG A 546 -0.73 5.43 16.34
N VAL A 547 0.39 6.11 16.09
CA VAL A 547 0.43 7.53 15.72
C VAL A 547 1.04 7.72 14.33
N LEU A 548 0.56 8.71 13.60
CA LEU A 548 1.02 9.09 12.27
C LEU A 548 1.77 10.42 12.36
N CYS A 549 2.91 10.49 11.70
CA CYS A 549 3.56 11.74 11.32
C CYS A 549 2.76 12.36 10.16
N GLN A 550 2.41 13.65 10.26
CA GLN A 550 1.62 14.34 9.24
C GLN A 550 2.34 14.52 7.89
N TRP A 551 3.61 14.15 7.79
CA TRP A 551 4.36 14.19 6.54
C TRP A 551 4.39 12.83 5.84
N ASP A 552 4.39 12.88 4.52
CA ASP A 552 4.56 11.70 3.69
C ASP A 552 6.04 11.37 3.48
N LYS A 553 6.29 10.30 2.73
CA LYS A 553 7.64 9.81 2.47
C LYS A 553 8.54 10.90 1.89
N ASP A 554 8.06 11.62 0.88
CA ASP A 554 8.88 12.57 0.14
C ASP A 554 9.19 13.79 1.03
N SER A 555 8.21 14.26 1.81
CA SER A 555 8.40 15.32 2.80
C SER A 555 9.38 14.93 3.92
N CYS A 556 9.32 13.68 4.41
CA CYS A 556 10.26 13.17 5.40
C CYS A 556 11.70 13.05 4.84
N GLU A 557 11.86 12.55 3.60
CA GLU A 557 13.16 12.49 2.92
C GLU A 557 13.73 13.90 2.72
N ASP A 558 12.87 14.84 2.36
CA ASP A 558 13.22 16.24 2.16
C ASP A 558 13.64 16.95 3.45
N ALA A 559 13.11 16.52 4.59
CA ALA A 559 13.50 16.94 5.93
C ALA A 559 14.77 16.24 6.45
N GLY A 560 15.31 15.26 5.71
CA GLY A 560 16.46 14.46 6.14
C GLY A 560 16.13 13.39 7.19
N PHE A 561 14.86 13.04 7.38
CA PHE A 561 14.46 12.02 8.35
C PHE A 561 14.89 10.63 7.90
N ILE A 562 15.40 9.84 8.84
CA ILE A 562 15.72 8.43 8.59
C ILE A 562 14.47 7.60 8.87
N LYS A 563 14.01 6.93 7.83
CA LYS A 563 12.81 6.10 7.85
C LYS A 563 13.22 4.63 7.94
N ILE A 564 12.57 3.90 8.81
CA ILE A 564 12.70 2.46 8.97
C ILE A 564 11.41 1.81 8.45
N ASP A 565 11.52 0.99 7.41
CA ASP A 565 10.35 0.31 6.83
C ASP A 565 10.11 -1.06 7.49
N PHE A 566 9.07 -1.14 8.32
CA PHE A 566 8.51 -2.37 8.87
C PHE A 566 7.46 -2.96 7.91
N LEU A 567 7.87 -3.95 7.12
CA LEU A 567 7.05 -4.51 6.05
C LEU A 567 6.45 -5.84 6.46
N ALA A 568 5.17 -6.04 6.12
CA ALA A 568 4.49 -7.31 6.29
C ALA A 568 4.71 -8.17 5.04
N LEU A 569 5.39 -9.31 5.18
CA LEU A 569 5.55 -10.27 4.10
C LEU A 569 4.69 -11.51 4.37
N GLY A 570 3.54 -11.61 3.70
CA GLY A 570 2.57 -12.70 3.93
C GLY A 570 3.14 -14.11 3.70
N MET A 571 4.18 -14.23 2.87
CA MET A 571 4.88 -15.51 2.68
C MET A 571 5.65 -15.94 3.94
N LEU A 572 6.19 -15.02 4.74
CA LEU A 572 6.83 -15.38 6.00
C LEU A 572 5.78 -15.93 6.99
N SER A 573 4.61 -15.28 7.09
CA SER A 573 3.50 -15.81 7.91
C SER A 573 3.05 -17.20 7.45
N LEU A 574 2.95 -17.44 6.14
CA LEU A 574 2.65 -18.77 5.60
C LEU A 574 3.70 -19.79 6.00
N VAL A 575 4.99 -19.46 5.86
CA VAL A 575 6.08 -20.36 6.24
C VAL A 575 6.02 -20.71 7.72
N GLU A 576 5.76 -19.73 8.61
CA GLU A 576 5.62 -20.01 10.05
C GLU A 576 4.44 -20.91 10.35
N GLU A 577 3.27 -20.62 9.76
CA GLU A 577 2.07 -21.42 9.97
C GLU A 577 2.22 -22.85 9.40
N ALA A 578 2.87 -23.00 8.24
CA ALA A 578 3.16 -24.32 7.69
C ALA A 578 4.04 -25.14 8.64
N VAL A 579 5.04 -24.52 9.29
CA VAL A 579 5.90 -25.18 10.28
C VAL A 579 5.11 -25.59 11.52
N ASP A 580 4.18 -24.76 12.00
CA ASP A 580 3.28 -25.11 13.10
C ASP A 580 2.43 -26.34 12.74
N LEU A 581 1.78 -26.32 11.58
CA LEU A 581 0.93 -27.42 11.10
C LEU A 581 1.69 -28.74 10.92
N ILE A 582 2.92 -28.68 10.42
CA ILE A 582 3.79 -29.87 10.28
C ILE A 582 4.08 -30.48 11.65
N ALA A 583 4.39 -29.64 12.64
CA ALA A 583 4.75 -30.10 13.96
C ALA A 583 3.54 -30.65 14.75
N ASP A 584 2.37 -30.02 14.63
CA ASP A 584 1.12 -30.51 15.23
C ASP A 584 0.75 -31.90 14.69
N ARG A 585 0.96 -32.12 13.40
CA ARG A 585 0.75 -33.42 12.76
C ARG A 585 1.75 -34.47 13.22
N ALA A 586 3.02 -34.11 13.35
CA ALA A 586 4.06 -35.00 13.87
C ALA A 586 3.79 -35.44 15.31
N GLY A 587 3.32 -34.52 16.17
CA GLY A 587 2.91 -34.82 17.55
C GLY A 587 1.65 -35.69 17.68
N SER A 588 0.78 -35.68 16.66
CA SER A 588 -0.46 -36.49 16.62
C SER A 588 -0.25 -37.90 16.05
N SER A 589 0.92 -38.19 15.48
CA SER A 589 1.22 -39.45 14.79
C SER A 589 1.99 -40.41 15.70
N GLU A 590 1.35 -40.97 16.73
CA GLU A 590 1.85 -42.18 17.40
C GLU A 590 1.66 -43.40 16.47
N GLY A 591 2.63 -43.66 15.59
CA GLY A 591 2.76 -44.93 14.86
C GLY A 591 2.80 -44.80 13.35
N GLY A 592 3.99 -45.06 12.76
CA GLY A 592 4.14 -45.29 11.32
C GLY A 592 5.37 -44.63 10.71
N SER A 593 6.56 -45.08 11.09
CA SER A 593 7.77 -44.88 10.28
C SER A 593 7.66 -45.74 9.03
N ASP A 594 7.32 -45.17 7.87
CA ASP A 594 7.61 -45.76 6.55
C ASP A 594 7.32 -44.75 5.41
N ALA A 595 8.26 -43.84 5.20
CA ALA A 595 8.60 -43.25 3.89
C ALA A 595 9.93 -42.49 4.05
N GLY A 596 10.95 -42.84 3.26
CA GLY A 596 12.32 -42.33 3.37
C GLY A 596 12.51 -40.84 3.02
N GLY A 597 11.87 -39.95 3.78
CA GLY A 597 12.12 -38.51 3.83
C GLY A 597 12.89 -38.11 5.10
N PRO A 598 13.38 -36.85 5.18
CA PRO A 598 14.08 -36.34 6.36
C PRO A 598 13.22 -36.48 7.62
N ASP A 599 13.87 -36.84 8.73
CA ASP A 599 13.31 -37.22 10.04
C ASP A 599 12.06 -36.40 10.43
N THR A 600 10.87 -36.99 10.28
CA THR A 600 9.55 -36.32 10.38
C THR A 600 9.07 -36.08 11.82
N SER A 601 9.94 -36.22 12.83
CA SER A 601 9.53 -36.18 14.24
C SER A 601 9.63 -34.80 14.91
N ALA A 602 10.06 -33.75 14.19
CA ALA A 602 10.21 -32.40 14.74
C ALA A 602 9.94 -31.30 13.69
N ALA A 603 9.59 -30.09 14.14
CA ALA A 603 9.44 -28.91 13.29
C ALA A 603 10.70 -28.71 12.41
N PRO A 604 10.57 -28.58 11.08
CA PRO A 604 11.73 -28.51 10.20
C PRO A 604 12.52 -27.22 10.41
N ASP A 605 13.84 -27.33 10.58
CA ASP A 605 14.75 -26.19 10.59
C ASP A 605 15.10 -25.79 9.14
N LEU A 606 14.45 -24.74 8.65
CA LEU A 606 14.60 -24.25 7.27
C LEU A 606 15.99 -23.66 6.97
N SER A 607 16.85 -23.48 7.99
CA SER A 607 18.25 -23.09 7.77
C SER A 607 19.15 -24.28 7.41
N ARG A 608 18.68 -25.51 7.66
CA ARG A 608 19.44 -26.76 7.48
C ARG A 608 18.95 -27.63 6.32
N ILE A 609 17.97 -27.15 5.56
CA ILE A 609 17.48 -27.87 4.38
C ILE A 609 18.56 -27.95 3.30
N ASP A 610 18.54 -29.03 2.51
CA ASP A 610 19.44 -29.14 1.36
C ASP A 610 19.02 -28.13 0.28
N PHE A 611 19.91 -27.21 -0.07
CA PHE A 611 19.70 -26.21 -1.13
C PHE A 611 20.09 -26.71 -2.54
N ARG A 612 20.40 -28.00 -2.69
CA ARG A 612 20.79 -28.67 -3.93
C ARG A 612 19.86 -29.82 -4.32
N ASP A 613 18.70 -29.91 -3.70
CA ASP A 613 17.74 -30.99 -3.91
C ASP A 613 17.19 -30.98 -5.36
N GLU A 614 17.55 -32.01 -6.14
CA GLU A 614 17.16 -32.13 -7.53
C GLU A 614 15.63 -32.26 -7.71
N ALA A 615 14.92 -32.92 -6.79
CA ALA A 615 13.49 -33.17 -6.89
C ALA A 615 12.68 -31.87 -6.75
N VAL A 616 13.13 -30.98 -5.87
CA VAL A 616 12.53 -29.65 -5.70
C VAL A 616 12.77 -28.80 -6.96
N PHE A 617 13.99 -28.79 -7.50
CA PHE A 617 14.28 -28.05 -8.73
C PHE A 617 13.55 -28.62 -9.95
N ASP A 618 13.39 -29.95 -10.06
CA ASP A 618 12.62 -30.58 -11.14
C ASP A 618 11.16 -30.13 -11.11
N ARG A 619 10.56 -30.07 -9.92
CA ARG A 619 9.19 -29.56 -9.76
C ARG A 619 9.09 -28.08 -10.13
N ILE A 620 10.04 -27.25 -9.69
CA ILE A 620 10.10 -25.83 -10.10
C ILE A 620 10.19 -25.72 -11.63
N CYS A 621 11.08 -26.49 -12.25
CA CYS A 621 11.32 -26.50 -13.69
C CYS A 621 10.11 -26.98 -14.50
N SER A 622 9.24 -27.83 -13.92
CA SER A 622 7.98 -28.26 -14.53
C SER A 622 6.97 -27.12 -14.68
N GLY A 623 7.17 -25.99 -13.99
CA GLY A 623 6.25 -24.85 -14.01
C GLY A 623 5.01 -25.00 -13.12
N ASP A 624 4.96 -26.04 -12.28
CA ASP A 624 4.00 -26.16 -11.17
C ASP A 624 4.38 -25.20 -10.04
N ASN A 625 4.21 -23.89 -10.25
CA ASN A 625 4.67 -22.83 -9.34
C ASN A 625 3.54 -21.91 -8.82
N VAL A 626 2.27 -22.29 -9.01
CA VAL A 626 1.14 -21.50 -8.53
C VAL A 626 1.17 -21.44 -7.00
N GLY A 627 1.11 -20.23 -6.44
CA GLY A 627 1.19 -20.02 -4.99
C GLY A 627 2.61 -20.07 -4.40
N LEU A 628 3.67 -20.14 -5.23
CA LEU A 628 5.07 -20.04 -4.79
C LEU A 628 5.57 -18.59 -4.77
N PHE A 629 6.43 -18.26 -3.83
CA PHE A 629 6.92 -16.89 -3.68
C PHE A 629 7.75 -16.41 -4.89
N GLN A 630 7.39 -15.27 -5.48
CA GLN A 630 8.15 -14.57 -6.54
C GLN A 630 8.42 -15.38 -7.83
N VAL A 631 7.89 -16.60 -7.99
CA VAL A 631 8.04 -17.43 -9.20
C VAL A 631 6.71 -17.93 -9.77
N GLU A 632 5.60 -17.36 -9.31
CA GLU A 632 4.24 -17.80 -9.62
C GLU A 632 3.58 -17.07 -10.81
N SER A 633 4.14 -15.96 -11.28
CA SER A 633 3.51 -15.21 -12.37
C SER A 633 3.60 -15.97 -13.70
N ARG A 634 2.62 -15.79 -14.58
CA ARG A 634 2.60 -16.43 -15.91
C ARG A 634 3.91 -16.27 -16.69
N ALA A 635 4.47 -15.06 -16.70
CA ALA A 635 5.72 -14.78 -17.41
C ALA A 635 6.92 -15.48 -16.75
N GLN A 636 6.94 -15.60 -15.43
CA GLN A 636 7.97 -16.35 -14.69
C GLN A 636 7.86 -17.84 -14.92
N ILE A 637 6.66 -18.42 -14.88
CA ILE A 637 6.44 -19.85 -15.17
C ILE A 637 6.92 -20.18 -16.60
N GLN A 638 6.59 -19.33 -17.57
CA GLN A 638 7.07 -19.46 -18.96
C GLN A 638 8.60 -19.40 -19.05
N MET A 639 9.22 -18.50 -18.28
CA MET A 639 10.67 -18.32 -18.25
C MET A 639 11.39 -19.50 -17.57
N ILE A 640 10.85 -20.00 -16.45
CA ILE A 640 11.44 -21.09 -15.66
C ILE A 640 11.50 -22.38 -16.47
N ARG A 641 10.45 -22.70 -17.23
CA ARG A 641 10.44 -23.89 -18.11
C ARG A 641 11.56 -23.87 -19.15
N ARG A 642 11.99 -22.68 -19.58
CA ARG A 642 13.06 -22.49 -20.55
C ARG A 642 14.44 -22.45 -19.90
N THR A 643 14.59 -21.69 -18.83
CA THR A 643 15.87 -21.45 -18.15
C THR A 643 16.33 -22.64 -17.29
N ARG A 644 15.38 -23.37 -16.69
CA ARG A 644 15.55 -24.56 -15.85
C ARG A 644 16.65 -24.36 -14.77
N PRO A 645 16.38 -23.55 -13.74
CA PRO A 645 17.36 -23.27 -12.68
C PRO A 645 17.69 -24.54 -11.86
N ARG A 646 18.96 -24.70 -11.48
CA ARG A 646 19.48 -25.85 -10.71
C ARG A 646 20.19 -25.51 -9.41
N ASN A 647 20.27 -24.22 -9.05
CA ASN A 647 20.85 -23.74 -7.81
C ASN A 647 20.20 -22.41 -7.41
N LEU A 648 20.53 -21.92 -6.21
CA LEU A 648 19.98 -20.67 -5.66
C LEU A 648 20.37 -19.43 -6.48
N GLU A 649 21.57 -19.38 -7.05
CA GLU A 649 22.03 -18.25 -7.88
C GLU A 649 21.18 -18.13 -9.15
N GLU A 650 20.92 -19.25 -9.82
CA GLU A 650 20.07 -19.30 -11.02
C GLU A 650 18.60 -18.99 -10.69
N LEU A 651 18.13 -19.39 -9.50
CA LEU A 651 16.80 -19.03 -9.01
C LEU A 651 16.70 -17.53 -8.69
N ALA A 652 17.75 -16.93 -8.12
CA ALA A 652 17.84 -15.49 -7.91
C ALA A 652 17.79 -14.72 -9.25
N ILE A 653 18.45 -15.25 -10.29
CA ILE A 653 18.32 -14.70 -11.65
C ILE A 653 16.87 -14.77 -12.15
N GLN A 654 16.13 -15.85 -11.88
CA GLN A 654 14.70 -15.92 -12.26
C GLN A 654 13.85 -14.83 -11.60
N VAL A 655 14.12 -14.53 -10.33
CA VAL A 655 13.44 -13.45 -9.60
C VAL A 655 13.77 -12.07 -10.20
N ALA A 656 14.97 -11.90 -10.73
CA ALA A 656 15.44 -10.63 -11.29
C ALA A 656 15.06 -10.41 -12.77
N ILE A 657 15.02 -11.47 -13.59
CA ILE A 657 15.00 -11.36 -15.06
C ILE A 657 13.62 -10.97 -15.64
N VAL A 658 12.51 -11.36 -14.99
CA VAL A 658 11.15 -11.11 -15.51
C VAL A 658 10.65 -9.74 -15.04
N ARG A 659 11.34 -8.67 -15.46
CA ARG A 659 11.09 -7.28 -15.06
C ARG A 659 11.26 -6.33 -16.25
N PRO A 660 10.64 -5.12 -16.23
CA PRO A 660 10.80 -4.10 -17.26
C PRO A 660 12.25 -3.83 -17.69
N GLY A 661 13.21 -3.78 -16.75
CA GLY A 661 14.60 -3.46 -17.05
C GLY A 661 15.31 -4.45 -17.93
N PRO A 662 15.46 -5.71 -17.51
CA PRO A 662 16.04 -6.75 -18.37
C PRO A 662 15.30 -6.90 -19.71
N ILE A 663 13.98 -6.64 -19.76
CA ILE A 663 13.18 -6.72 -21.00
C ILE A 663 13.54 -5.56 -21.95
N VAL A 664 13.58 -4.32 -21.45
CA VAL A 664 13.91 -3.12 -22.23
C VAL A 664 15.38 -3.12 -22.64
N GLY A 665 16.27 -3.51 -21.73
CA GLY A 665 17.71 -3.68 -21.98
C GLY A 665 18.05 -4.90 -22.86
N GLY A 666 17.05 -5.66 -23.33
CA GLY A 666 17.25 -6.78 -24.26
C GLY A 666 18.02 -7.97 -23.68
N ALA A 667 18.18 -8.05 -22.35
CA ALA A 667 18.99 -9.07 -21.67
C ALA A 667 18.30 -10.44 -21.58
N VAL A 668 16.97 -10.48 -21.60
CA VAL A 668 16.19 -11.72 -21.39
C VAL A 668 16.46 -12.78 -22.45
N ASN A 669 16.27 -12.44 -23.73
CA ASN A 669 16.40 -13.43 -24.81
C ASN A 669 17.84 -13.97 -24.97
N PRO A 670 18.90 -13.15 -24.92
CA PRO A 670 20.28 -13.64 -24.95
C PRO A 670 20.61 -14.55 -23.78
N TYR A 671 20.20 -14.21 -22.55
CA TYR A 671 20.41 -15.07 -21.38
C TYR A 671 19.79 -16.45 -21.58
N VAL A 672 18.50 -16.49 -21.94
CA VAL A 672 17.76 -17.74 -22.13
C VAL A 672 18.40 -18.59 -23.22
N ARG A 673 18.74 -17.98 -24.36
CA ARG A 673 19.38 -18.70 -25.48
C ARG A 673 20.75 -19.24 -25.10
N ARG A 674 21.59 -18.44 -24.42
CA ARG A 674 22.92 -18.89 -23.96
C ARG A 674 22.79 -20.03 -22.94
N ARG A 675 21.77 -19.99 -22.10
CA ARG A 675 21.47 -21.06 -21.14
C ARG A 675 20.98 -22.34 -21.81
N GLU A 676 20.10 -22.23 -22.81
CA GLU A 676 19.67 -23.36 -23.64
C GLU A 676 20.89 -24.00 -24.35
N LEU A 677 21.76 -23.18 -24.95
CA LEU A 677 22.98 -23.64 -25.62
C LEU A 677 24.00 -24.29 -24.69
N LEU A 678 24.21 -23.78 -23.47
CA LEU A 678 25.10 -24.41 -22.48
C LEU A 678 24.60 -25.78 -22.02
N ARG A 679 23.26 -25.96 -21.99
CA ARG A 679 22.64 -27.24 -21.66
C ARG A 679 22.80 -28.25 -22.78
N GLU A 680 22.68 -27.81 -24.03
CA GLU A 680 22.88 -28.65 -25.21
C GLU A 680 24.37 -28.96 -25.44
N ASN A 681 25.25 -27.98 -25.20
CA ASN A 681 26.68 -28.04 -25.42
C ASN A 681 27.45 -27.46 -24.22
N PRO A 682 27.88 -28.29 -23.26
CA PRO A 682 28.65 -27.83 -22.09
C PRO A 682 29.98 -27.14 -22.44
N GLY A 683 30.52 -27.37 -23.65
CA GLY A 683 31.73 -26.71 -24.16
C GLY A 683 31.50 -25.34 -24.83
N TYR A 684 30.26 -24.84 -24.85
CA TYR A 684 29.93 -23.54 -25.43
C TYR A 684 30.59 -22.41 -24.62
N ARG A 685 31.40 -21.58 -25.29
CA ARG A 685 31.97 -20.38 -24.68
C ARG A 685 31.01 -19.21 -24.81
N VAL A 686 30.68 -18.61 -23.67
CA VAL A 686 29.82 -17.44 -23.60
C VAL A 686 30.52 -16.25 -24.29
N PRO A 687 29.85 -15.56 -25.23
CA PRO A 687 30.42 -14.36 -25.84
C PRO A 687 30.31 -13.17 -24.88
N TYR A 688 31.44 -12.56 -24.55
CA TYR A 688 31.54 -11.30 -23.81
C TYR A 688 31.93 -10.17 -24.76
N PRO A 689 31.38 -8.94 -24.59
CA PRO A 689 31.78 -7.79 -25.42
C PRO A 689 33.27 -7.46 -25.31
N HIS A 690 33.86 -7.66 -24.13
CA HIS A 690 35.29 -7.44 -23.88
C HIS A 690 35.79 -8.41 -22.77
N PRO A 691 37.06 -8.87 -22.80
CA PRO A 691 37.61 -9.76 -21.75
C PRO A 691 37.51 -9.19 -20.33
N LEU A 692 37.64 -7.87 -20.18
CA LEU A 692 37.50 -7.18 -18.87
C LEU A 692 36.10 -7.35 -18.24
N LEU A 693 35.08 -7.72 -19.03
CA LEU A 693 33.71 -7.90 -18.55
C LEU A 693 33.41 -9.33 -18.09
N GLU A 694 34.33 -10.28 -18.30
CA GLU A 694 34.11 -11.69 -17.97
C GLU A 694 33.86 -11.89 -16.47
N GLU A 695 34.62 -11.22 -15.60
CA GLU A 695 34.44 -11.29 -14.16
C GLU A 695 33.10 -10.67 -13.71
N ALA A 696 32.72 -9.52 -14.29
CA ALA A 696 31.49 -8.81 -13.91
C ALA A 696 30.20 -9.49 -14.40
N LEU A 697 30.24 -10.11 -15.60
CA LEU A 697 29.07 -10.67 -16.28
C LEU A 697 29.09 -12.20 -16.35
N GLY A 698 30.10 -12.86 -15.76
CA GLY A 698 30.26 -14.31 -15.79
C GLY A 698 29.05 -15.06 -15.25
N GLU A 699 28.59 -14.65 -14.07
CA GLU A 699 27.43 -15.23 -13.36
C GLU A 699 26.12 -15.15 -14.16
N THR A 700 25.98 -14.16 -15.04
CA THR A 700 24.77 -13.92 -15.85
C THR A 700 24.97 -14.22 -17.32
N LEU A 701 25.97 -15.05 -17.66
CA LEU A 701 26.24 -15.47 -19.03
C LEU A 701 26.42 -14.30 -19.99
N GLY A 702 27.12 -13.24 -19.59
CA GLY A 702 27.48 -12.11 -20.45
C GLY A 702 26.37 -11.10 -20.70
N VAL A 703 25.33 -11.04 -19.86
CA VAL A 703 24.27 -10.01 -19.92
C VAL A 703 24.14 -9.25 -18.60
N ILE A 704 23.69 -7.99 -18.66
CA ILE A 704 23.44 -7.19 -17.45
C ILE A 704 22.03 -7.51 -16.91
N ILE A 705 21.97 -8.11 -15.72
CA ILE A 705 20.71 -8.43 -15.02
C ILE A 705 20.62 -7.71 -13.67
N TYR A 706 21.75 -7.44 -13.02
CA TYR A 706 21.79 -6.79 -11.72
C TYR A 706 22.31 -5.35 -11.78
N GLN A 707 21.84 -4.51 -10.87
CA GLN A 707 22.37 -3.14 -10.68
C GLN A 707 23.84 -3.15 -10.26
N ASP A 708 24.22 -4.13 -9.45
CA ASP A 708 25.58 -4.35 -8.99
C ASP A 708 26.54 -4.59 -10.17
N GLN A 709 26.06 -5.24 -11.23
CA GLN A 709 26.84 -5.46 -12.44
C GLN A 709 27.08 -4.17 -13.22
N VAL A 710 26.15 -3.23 -13.21
CA VAL A 710 26.38 -1.91 -13.84
C VAL A 710 27.57 -1.20 -13.19
N LEU A 711 27.65 -1.24 -11.86
CA LEU A 711 28.74 -0.64 -11.11
C LEU A 711 30.07 -1.34 -11.43
N LYS A 712 30.09 -2.69 -11.40
CA LYS A 712 31.27 -3.49 -11.78
C LYS A 712 31.70 -3.28 -13.23
N VAL A 713 30.76 -3.11 -14.16
CA VAL A 713 31.03 -2.80 -15.58
C VAL A 713 31.70 -1.43 -15.72
N CYS A 714 31.22 -0.42 -14.99
CA CYS A 714 31.84 0.91 -14.98
C CYS A 714 33.25 0.90 -14.39
N GLN A 715 33.48 0.08 -13.37
CA GLN A 715 34.81 -0.11 -12.78
C GLN A 715 35.77 -0.82 -13.75
N ALA A 716 35.32 -1.93 -14.34
CA ALA A 716 36.14 -2.75 -15.21
C ALA A 716 36.50 -2.04 -16.53
N LEU A 717 35.53 -1.38 -17.17
CA LEU A 717 35.75 -0.70 -18.45
C LEU A 717 36.27 0.72 -18.29
N ALA A 718 35.68 1.53 -17.41
CA ALA A 718 35.99 2.96 -17.34
C ALA A 718 36.86 3.35 -16.14
N GLY A 719 37.14 2.43 -15.21
CA GLY A 719 37.93 2.73 -14.02
C GLY A 719 37.25 3.65 -13.01
N PHE A 720 35.93 3.72 -13.05
CA PHE A 720 35.19 4.59 -12.14
C PHE A 720 35.39 4.13 -10.69
N SER A 721 35.48 5.09 -9.76
CA SER A 721 35.32 4.78 -8.33
C SER A 721 33.88 4.34 -8.02
N ASP A 722 33.66 3.69 -6.86
CA ASP A 722 32.31 3.35 -6.38
C ASP A 722 31.36 4.56 -6.43
N GLY A 723 31.85 5.73 -5.99
CA GLY A 723 31.10 6.98 -5.99
C GLY A 723 30.76 7.50 -7.39
N GLN A 724 31.70 7.40 -8.34
CA GLN A 724 31.45 7.81 -9.73
C GLN A 724 30.44 6.90 -10.43
N ALA A 725 30.56 5.59 -10.22
CA ALA A 725 29.63 4.60 -10.76
C ALA A 725 28.21 4.76 -10.17
N GLU A 726 28.11 5.01 -8.86
CA GLU A 726 26.84 5.30 -8.19
C GLU A 726 26.23 6.64 -8.64
N SER A 727 27.05 7.66 -8.85
CA SER A 727 26.60 8.96 -9.40
C SER A 727 25.99 8.80 -10.79
N LEU A 728 26.65 8.04 -11.68
CA LEU A 728 26.11 7.73 -13.01
C LEU A 728 24.75 7.01 -12.87
N ARG A 729 24.65 6.00 -12.00
CA ARG A 729 23.39 5.29 -11.71
C ARG A 729 22.27 6.21 -11.27
N ARG A 730 22.54 7.11 -10.32
CA ARG A 730 21.53 8.06 -9.81
C ARG A 730 21.12 9.07 -10.87
N ALA A 731 22.06 9.56 -11.66
CA ALA A 731 21.79 10.52 -12.74
C ALA A 731 20.88 9.90 -13.82
N MET A 732 20.97 8.59 -14.06
CA MET A 732 20.08 7.84 -14.96
C MET A 732 18.64 7.68 -14.41
N SER A 733 18.45 7.67 -13.09
CA SER A 733 17.12 7.46 -12.47
C SER A 733 16.24 8.73 -12.42
N ARG A 734 16.80 9.92 -12.72
CA ARG A 734 16.07 11.20 -12.67
C ARG A 734 15.55 11.60 -14.06
N LYS A 735 14.25 11.90 -14.17
CA LYS A 735 13.55 12.28 -15.44
C LYS A 735 14.12 13.51 -16.19
N ARG A 736 15.04 14.28 -15.60
CA ARG A 736 15.59 15.54 -16.16
C ARG A 736 17.12 15.62 -16.00
N SER A 737 17.90 14.94 -16.84
CA SER A 737 19.37 15.07 -16.77
C SER A 737 20.14 14.82 -18.08
N LYS A 738 19.62 15.28 -19.23
CA LYS A 738 20.36 15.17 -20.52
C LYS A 738 21.79 15.72 -20.43
N GLU A 739 22.01 16.77 -19.65
CA GLU A 739 23.31 17.42 -19.43
C GLU A 739 24.23 16.58 -18.53
N ALA A 740 23.73 16.00 -17.43
CA ALA A 740 24.53 15.15 -16.55
C ALA A 740 24.97 13.85 -17.25
N MET A 741 24.11 13.31 -18.12
CA MET A 741 24.43 12.13 -18.92
C MET A 741 25.57 12.38 -19.93
N ALA A 742 25.62 13.57 -20.53
CA ALA A 742 26.71 13.93 -21.43
C ALA A 742 28.07 13.97 -20.69
N VAL A 743 28.09 14.51 -19.47
CA VAL A 743 29.30 14.55 -18.62
C VAL A 743 29.78 13.14 -18.27
N HIS A 744 28.86 12.25 -17.86
CA HIS A 744 29.23 10.89 -17.52
C HIS A 744 29.65 10.05 -18.74
N TRP A 745 29.08 10.30 -19.92
CA TRP A 745 29.49 9.66 -21.17
C TRP A 745 30.95 9.97 -21.52
N GLU A 746 31.36 11.25 -21.49
CA GLU A 746 32.73 11.62 -21.82
C GLU A 746 33.75 11.01 -20.84
N ALA A 747 33.41 11.00 -19.54
CA ALA A 747 34.24 10.34 -18.53
C ALA A 747 34.35 8.82 -18.76
N PHE A 748 33.24 8.17 -19.09
CA PHE A 748 33.21 6.72 -19.36
C PHE A 748 34.03 6.37 -20.59
N ARG A 749 33.87 7.15 -21.66
CA ARG A 749 34.60 7.00 -22.93
C ARG A 749 36.11 7.17 -22.75
N ALA A 750 36.54 8.21 -22.04
CA ALA A 750 37.95 8.45 -21.76
C ALA A 750 38.59 7.29 -20.99
N GLY A 751 37.93 6.81 -19.92
CA GLY A 751 38.42 5.71 -19.10
C GLY A 751 38.46 4.35 -19.84
N ALA A 752 37.52 4.13 -20.76
CA ALA A 752 37.46 2.92 -21.60
C ALA A 752 38.57 2.89 -22.66
N LEU A 753 38.84 4.02 -23.31
CA LEU A 753 39.94 4.16 -24.27
C LEU A 753 41.31 3.97 -23.61
N GLU A 754 41.49 4.49 -22.40
CA GLU A 754 42.73 4.31 -21.61
C GLU A 754 43.00 2.83 -21.28
N ARG A 755 41.94 2.02 -21.13
CA ARG A 755 42.01 0.58 -20.85
C ARG A 755 42.03 -0.30 -22.10
N GLY A 756 42.13 0.30 -23.29
CA GLY A 756 42.27 -0.42 -24.55
C GLY A 756 40.97 -0.96 -25.15
N VAL A 757 39.81 -0.43 -24.74
CA VAL A 757 38.50 -0.79 -25.29
C VAL A 757 38.20 0.08 -26.51
N ASP A 758 37.73 -0.52 -27.60
CA ASP A 758 37.36 0.22 -28.80
C ASP A 758 36.10 1.08 -28.59
N GLU A 759 35.98 2.18 -29.34
CA GLU A 759 34.89 3.14 -29.20
C GLU A 759 33.52 2.54 -29.54
N THR A 760 33.48 1.56 -30.46
CA THR A 760 32.26 0.86 -30.85
C THR A 760 31.70 0.02 -29.69
N THR A 761 32.53 -0.82 -29.08
CA THR A 761 32.18 -1.63 -27.91
C THR A 761 31.85 -0.75 -26.71
N THR A 762 32.59 0.35 -26.52
CA THR A 762 32.33 1.32 -25.43
C THR A 762 30.92 1.90 -25.54
N ARG A 763 30.51 2.31 -26.73
CA ARG A 763 29.17 2.84 -26.99
C ARG A 763 28.08 1.78 -26.80
N GLU A 764 28.27 0.58 -27.34
CA GLU A 764 27.32 -0.52 -27.18
C GLU A 764 27.07 -0.88 -25.71
N VAL A 765 28.14 -0.96 -24.90
CA VAL A 765 28.01 -1.29 -23.48
C VAL A 765 27.37 -0.14 -22.70
N PHE A 766 27.69 1.11 -23.01
CA PHE A 766 27.07 2.27 -22.36
C PHE A 766 25.57 2.38 -22.68
N ASP A 767 25.16 2.13 -23.92
CA ASP A 767 23.75 2.09 -24.31
C ASP A 767 22.99 0.96 -23.56
N GLN A 768 23.62 -0.20 -23.36
CA GLN A 768 23.06 -1.28 -22.54
C GLN A 768 22.92 -0.89 -21.06
N VAL A 769 23.91 -0.19 -20.50
CA VAL A 769 23.87 0.33 -19.13
C VAL A 769 22.73 1.33 -18.96
N ILE A 770 22.56 2.27 -19.89
CA ILE A 770 21.46 3.25 -19.87
C ILE A 770 20.12 2.53 -19.94
N ALA A 771 19.94 1.63 -20.93
CA ALA A 771 18.67 0.93 -21.13
C ALA A 771 18.25 0.07 -19.92
N PHE A 772 19.21 -0.44 -19.15
CA PHE A 772 18.97 -1.23 -17.95
C PHE A 772 18.71 -0.37 -16.69
N SER A 773 19.37 0.78 -16.58
CA SER A 773 19.44 1.57 -15.35
C SER A 773 18.10 2.05 -14.79
N GLU A 774 17.10 2.30 -15.65
CA GLU A 774 15.76 2.77 -15.21
C GLU A 774 15.00 1.72 -14.35
N PHE A 775 15.38 0.43 -14.43
CA PHE A 775 14.59 -0.67 -13.86
C PHE A 775 15.43 -1.83 -13.32
N GLY A 776 16.73 -1.62 -13.10
CA GLY A 776 17.62 -2.67 -12.62
C GLY A 776 17.24 -3.21 -11.23
N PHE A 777 17.69 -4.42 -10.91
CA PHE A 777 17.39 -5.08 -9.63
C PHE A 777 18.68 -5.38 -8.82
N PRO A 778 18.71 -5.22 -7.48
CA PRO A 778 19.87 -5.59 -6.66
C PRO A 778 20.11 -7.11 -6.65
N LYS A 779 21.37 -7.55 -6.79
CA LYS A 779 21.74 -8.97 -6.62
C LYS A 779 21.43 -9.44 -5.20
N SER A 780 21.77 -8.63 -4.19
CA SER A 780 21.55 -8.93 -2.78
C SER A 780 20.07 -9.17 -2.43
N HIS A 781 19.17 -8.38 -3.01
CA HIS A 781 17.72 -8.56 -2.88
C HIS A 781 17.23 -9.82 -3.62
N ALA A 782 17.76 -10.07 -4.82
CA ALA A 782 17.43 -11.27 -5.59
C ALA A 782 17.82 -12.56 -4.86
N ALA A 783 18.99 -12.59 -4.23
CA ALA A 783 19.45 -13.73 -3.44
C ALA A 783 18.52 -14.00 -2.24
N ALA A 784 18.15 -12.96 -1.49
CA ALA A 784 17.20 -13.04 -0.36
C ALA A 784 15.85 -13.63 -0.76
N PHE A 785 15.32 -13.17 -1.89
CA PHE A 785 14.04 -13.65 -2.39
C PHE A 785 14.13 -15.03 -3.05
N GLY A 786 15.26 -15.36 -3.70
CA GLY A 786 15.52 -16.69 -4.24
C GLY A 786 15.55 -17.75 -3.15
N LEU A 787 16.15 -17.45 -1.99
CA LEU A 787 16.14 -18.34 -0.82
C LEU A 787 14.70 -18.60 -0.32
N LEU A 788 13.89 -17.54 -0.18
CA LEU A 788 12.50 -17.71 0.28
C LEU A 788 11.64 -18.45 -0.76
N ALA A 789 11.87 -18.21 -2.05
CA ALA A 789 11.22 -18.96 -3.13
C ALA A 789 11.54 -20.46 -3.03
N TYR A 790 12.81 -20.80 -2.79
CA TYR A 790 13.23 -22.19 -2.58
C TYR A 790 12.59 -22.81 -1.33
N GLN A 791 12.61 -22.10 -0.19
CA GLN A 791 11.97 -22.55 1.05
C GLN A 791 10.46 -22.82 0.85
N SER A 792 9.76 -21.95 0.11
CA SER A 792 8.35 -22.16 -0.22
C SER A 792 8.12 -23.38 -1.13
N ALA A 793 9.01 -23.61 -2.10
CA ALA A 793 8.94 -24.76 -3.00
C ALA A 793 9.23 -26.08 -2.27
N TRP A 794 10.20 -26.08 -1.35
CA TRP A 794 10.55 -27.22 -0.51
C TRP A 794 9.36 -27.63 0.37
N LEU A 795 8.74 -26.67 1.06
CA LEU A 795 7.55 -26.92 1.89
C LEU A 795 6.38 -27.46 1.05
N ARG A 796 6.10 -26.87 -0.11
CA ARG A 796 5.05 -27.36 -1.01
C ARG A 796 5.37 -28.74 -1.61
N HIS A 797 6.64 -29.11 -1.72
CA HIS A 797 7.04 -30.42 -2.22
C HIS A 797 6.85 -31.52 -1.17
N TYR A 798 7.40 -31.33 0.03
CA TYR A 798 7.42 -32.34 1.09
C TYR A 798 6.20 -32.32 2.01
N HIS A 799 5.59 -31.16 2.22
CA HIS A 799 4.44 -30.94 3.11
C HIS A 799 3.33 -30.16 2.39
N PRO A 800 2.78 -30.72 1.29
CA PRO A 800 1.86 -29.99 0.42
C PRO A 800 0.56 -29.60 1.13
N VAL A 801 -0.01 -30.47 1.99
CA VAL A 801 -1.30 -30.22 2.64
C VAL A 801 -1.20 -29.05 3.62
N GLU A 802 -0.17 -29.06 4.46
CA GLU A 802 0.16 -28.02 5.42
C GLU A 802 0.43 -26.68 4.70
N TYR A 803 1.18 -26.73 3.59
CA TYR A 803 1.45 -25.56 2.75
C TYR A 803 0.17 -24.94 2.18
N TYR A 804 -0.75 -25.75 1.62
CA TYR A 804 -2.00 -25.22 1.07
C TYR A 804 -2.94 -24.68 2.15
N VAL A 805 -2.99 -25.31 3.33
CA VAL A 805 -3.76 -24.80 4.47
C VAL A 805 -3.24 -23.42 4.89
N ALA A 806 -1.93 -23.30 5.10
CA ALA A 806 -1.30 -22.03 5.41
C ALA A 806 -1.49 -21.00 4.28
N LEU A 807 -1.45 -21.43 3.01
CA LEU A 807 -1.70 -20.57 1.86
C LEU A 807 -3.12 -20.01 1.83
N PHE A 808 -4.13 -20.79 2.24
CA PHE A 808 -5.52 -20.36 2.34
C PHE A 808 -5.70 -19.36 3.49
N ASN A 809 -5.18 -19.68 4.67
CA ASN A 809 -5.30 -18.84 5.88
C ASN A 809 -4.60 -17.49 5.71
N ASN A 810 -3.50 -17.45 4.97
CA ASN A 810 -2.72 -16.23 4.78
C ASN A 810 -3.17 -15.34 3.60
N GLN A 811 -4.27 -15.66 2.91
CA GLN A 811 -4.82 -14.80 1.84
C GLN A 811 -5.33 -13.44 2.38
N PRO A 812 -5.30 -12.37 1.57
CA PRO A 812 -4.87 -12.32 0.17
C PRO A 812 -3.35 -12.17 0.00
N MET A 813 -2.77 -12.92 -0.94
CA MET A 813 -1.36 -12.78 -1.36
C MET A 813 -1.16 -12.09 -2.72
N GLY A 814 -2.25 -11.80 -3.44
CA GLY A 814 -2.29 -10.83 -4.54
C GLY A 814 -2.32 -11.38 -5.96
N PHE A 815 -1.78 -12.58 -6.23
CA PHE A 815 -1.72 -13.12 -7.61
C PHE A 815 -2.91 -14.00 -8.01
N TYR A 816 -3.33 -14.92 -7.13
CA TYR A 816 -4.38 -15.90 -7.43
C TYR A 816 -5.52 -15.81 -6.42
N SER A 817 -6.76 -16.02 -6.89
CA SER A 817 -7.93 -16.15 -6.00
C SER A 817 -7.93 -17.51 -5.30
N LEU A 818 -8.58 -17.60 -4.12
CA LEU A 818 -8.80 -18.88 -3.40
C LEU A 818 -9.33 -19.99 -4.30
N ASP A 819 -10.21 -19.64 -5.24
CA ASP A 819 -10.79 -20.56 -6.23
C ASP A 819 -9.75 -21.19 -7.17
N ALA A 820 -8.75 -20.42 -7.61
CA ALA A 820 -7.67 -20.90 -8.44
C ALA A 820 -6.67 -21.74 -7.63
N LEU A 821 -6.43 -21.33 -6.37
CA LEU A 821 -5.56 -22.06 -5.43
C LEU A 821 -6.17 -23.41 -5.01
N GLY A 822 -7.48 -23.49 -4.78
CA GLY A 822 -8.17 -24.74 -4.47
C GLY A 822 -8.13 -25.73 -5.63
N ARG A 823 -8.21 -25.25 -6.88
CA ARG A 823 -8.01 -26.09 -8.06
C ARG A 823 -6.57 -26.57 -8.21
N ASP A 824 -5.63 -25.70 -7.89
CA ASP A 824 -4.22 -26.08 -7.87
C ASP A 824 -3.92 -27.14 -6.80
N ALA A 825 -4.50 -27.00 -5.61
CA ALA A 825 -4.47 -28.02 -4.57
C ALA A 825 -5.04 -29.35 -5.08
N ARG A 826 -6.18 -29.33 -5.79
CA ARG A 826 -6.79 -30.53 -6.39
C ARG A 826 -5.92 -31.19 -7.44
N ARG A 827 -5.23 -30.42 -8.31
CA ARG A 827 -4.24 -30.96 -9.27
C ARG A 827 -3.06 -31.62 -8.55
N ASN A 828 -2.76 -31.17 -7.34
CA ASN A 828 -1.73 -31.72 -6.47
C ASN A 828 -2.26 -32.80 -5.50
N GLY A 829 -3.45 -33.34 -5.75
CA GLY A 829 -4.02 -34.47 -5.01
C GLY A 829 -4.73 -34.11 -3.70
N ILE A 830 -4.94 -32.82 -3.40
CA ILE A 830 -5.52 -32.34 -2.14
C ILE A 830 -6.95 -31.88 -2.39
N ARG A 831 -7.92 -32.45 -1.65
CA ARG A 831 -9.32 -32.01 -1.76
C ARG A 831 -9.58 -30.88 -0.78
N THR A 832 -10.38 -29.91 -1.22
CA THR A 832 -10.93 -28.87 -0.36
C THR A 832 -12.25 -29.38 0.23
N LEU A 833 -12.28 -29.58 1.54
CA LEU A 833 -13.46 -30.01 2.27
C LEU A 833 -14.19 -28.79 2.83
N LEU A 834 -15.50 -28.75 2.64
CA LEU A 834 -16.34 -27.64 3.07
C LEU A 834 -16.31 -27.47 4.60
N PRO A 835 -16.67 -26.28 5.12
CA PRO A 835 -16.83 -26.07 6.55
C PRO A 835 -17.80 -27.09 7.15
N ASP A 836 -17.52 -27.46 8.40
CA ASP A 836 -18.27 -28.41 9.21
C ASP A 836 -18.24 -27.88 10.65
N VAL A 837 -19.42 -27.66 11.25
CA VAL A 837 -19.55 -27.11 12.60
C VAL A 837 -18.84 -27.96 13.67
N ASN A 838 -18.79 -29.27 13.48
CA ASN A 838 -18.24 -30.20 14.46
C ASN A 838 -16.73 -30.43 14.28
N ARG A 839 -16.20 -30.25 13.07
CA ARG A 839 -14.79 -30.55 12.76
C ARG A 839 -13.94 -29.32 12.48
N SER A 840 -14.52 -28.28 11.89
CA SER A 840 -13.76 -27.10 11.45
C SER A 840 -13.37 -26.23 12.63
N ARG A 841 -12.15 -25.69 12.60
CA ARG A 841 -11.73 -24.62 13.51
C ARG A 841 -12.12 -23.25 12.94
N VAL A 842 -11.63 -22.19 13.57
CA VAL A 842 -11.82 -20.81 13.08
C VAL A 842 -11.16 -20.64 11.70
N GLU A 843 -9.91 -21.07 11.60
CA GLU A 843 -9.10 -21.07 10.39
C GLU A 843 -9.13 -22.45 9.71
N CYS A 844 -8.60 -22.54 8.49
CA CYS A 844 -8.50 -23.82 7.78
C CYS A 844 -7.52 -24.75 8.50
N THR A 845 -7.78 -26.05 8.45
CA THR A 845 -6.97 -27.08 9.12
C THR A 845 -6.66 -28.25 8.20
N VAL A 846 -5.65 -29.02 8.57
CA VAL A 846 -5.31 -30.29 7.91
C VAL A 846 -6.25 -31.39 8.41
N GLU A 847 -6.92 -32.12 7.51
CA GLU A 847 -7.71 -33.31 7.83
C GLU A 847 -7.20 -34.50 7.00
N GLY A 848 -6.35 -35.33 7.59
CA GLY A 848 -5.73 -36.48 6.92
C GLY A 848 -4.79 -36.05 5.77
N THR A 849 -5.27 -36.11 4.54
CA THR A 849 -4.53 -35.68 3.33
C THR A 849 -5.19 -34.50 2.62
N ASP A 850 -6.25 -33.95 3.23
CA ASP A 850 -7.11 -32.94 2.63
C ASP A 850 -7.13 -31.65 3.48
N LEU A 851 -7.60 -30.57 2.85
CA LEU A 851 -7.71 -29.24 3.45
C LEU A 851 -9.16 -29.00 3.90
N ARG A 852 -9.38 -28.73 5.19
CA ARG A 852 -10.70 -28.38 5.76
C ARG A 852 -10.83 -26.86 5.85
N ILE A 853 -11.91 -26.31 5.31
CA ILE A 853 -12.17 -24.87 5.39
C ILE A 853 -12.66 -24.47 6.79
N GLY A 854 -12.05 -23.43 7.35
CA GLY A 854 -12.43 -22.86 8.64
C GLY A 854 -13.78 -22.13 8.62
N LEU A 855 -14.43 -22.06 9.78
CA LEU A 855 -15.72 -21.37 9.95
C LEU A 855 -15.61 -19.84 9.69
N GLY A 856 -14.43 -19.25 9.90
CA GLY A 856 -14.17 -17.83 9.64
C GLY A 856 -14.29 -17.42 8.17
N PHE A 857 -14.19 -18.37 7.23
CA PHE A 857 -14.35 -18.11 5.79
C PHE A 857 -15.81 -17.91 5.37
N VAL A 858 -16.77 -18.29 6.21
CA VAL A 858 -18.20 -18.16 5.91
C VAL A 858 -18.62 -16.70 6.03
N GLN A 859 -19.24 -16.16 4.98
CA GLN A 859 -19.74 -14.80 4.99
C GLN A 859 -20.67 -14.54 6.19
N GLY A 860 -20.34 -13.52 6.99
CA GLY A 860 -21.14 -13.09 8.15
C GLY A 860 -20.80 -13.76 9.48
N TRP A 861 -19.83 -14.69 9.52
CA TRP A 861 -19.32 -15.26 10.77
C TRP A 861 -18.26 -14.35 11.40
N GLY A 862 -17.21 -14.00 10.67
CA GLY A 862 -16.08 -13.27 11.26
C GLY A 862 -15.31 -14.11 12.29
N VAL A 863 -14.16 -13.62 12.73
CA VAL A 863 -13.22 -14.40 13.57
C VAL A 863 -13.77 -14.65 14.98
N GLU A 864 -14.35 -13.62 15.61
CA GLU A 864 -14.85 -13.72 16.99
C GLU A 864 -16.02 -14.69 17.15
N VAL A 865 -17.01 -14.64 16.25
CA VAL A 865 -18.16 -15.54 16.31
C VAL A 865 -17.73 -16.97 16.08
N ALA A 866 -16.86 -17.21 15.09
CA ALA A 866 -16.30 -18.53 14.83
C ALA A 866 -15.53 -19.07 16.04
N ARG A 867 -14.74 -18.22 16.73
CA ARG A 867 -14.00 -18.59 17.94
C ARG A 867 -14.94 -19.03 19.06
N ASN A 868 -15.97 -18.24 19.36
CA ASN A 868 -16.94 -18.56 20.42
C ASN A 868 -17.67 -19.89 20.15
N VAL A 869 -18.02 -20.18 18.89
CA VAL A 869 -18.67 -21.45 18.52
C VAL A 869 -17.73 -22.63 18.71
N VAL A 870 -16.45 -22.48 18.37
CA VAL A 870 -15.42 -23.51 18.55
C VAL A 870 -15.15 -23.76 20.04
N GLU A 871 -15.02 -22.70 20.84
CA GLU A 871 -14.81 -22.81 22.30
C GLU A 871 -16.00 -23.47 23.00
N GLU A 872 -17.23 -23.12 22.62
CA GLU A 872 -18.45 -23.75 23.13
C GLU A 872 -18.52 -25.24 22.79
N ARG A 873 -18.12 -25.61 21.57
CA ARG A 873 -18.01 -27.01 21.15
C ARG A 873 -16.94 -27.77 21.95
N GLU A 874 -15.78 -27.15 22.17
CA GLU A 874 -14.70 -27.77 22.94
C GLU A 874 -15.06 -27.93 24.42
N ARG A 875 -15.88 -27.03 24.97
CA ARG A 875 -16.37 -27.13 26.36
C ARG A 875 -17.45 -28.20 26.55
N ASP A 876 -18.48 -28.20 25.70
CA ASP A 876 -19.72 -28.98 25.93
C ASP A 876 -19.95 -30.11 24.91
N GLY A 877 -18.96 -30.41 24.06
CA GLY A 877 -18.97 -31.50 23.09
C GLY A 877 -19.56 -31.15 21.72
N PRO A 878 -19.61 -32.11 20.76
CA PRO A 878 -20.11 -31.86 19.41
C PRO A 878 -21.61 -31.49 19.39
N PHE A 879 -22.03 -30.75 18.38
CA PHE A 879 -23.43 -30.39 18.16
C PHE A 879 -24.19 -31.55 17.54
N VAL A 880 -25.29 -31.94 18.18
CA VAL A 880 -26.09 -33.11 17.77
C VAL A 880 -27.17 -32.71 16.74
N SER A 881 -27.72 -31.50 16.86
CA SER A 881 -28.78 -30.99 16.00
C SER A 881 -28.66 -29.48 15.80
N ILE A 882 -29.44 -28.95 14.83
CA ILE A 882 -29.50 -27.50 14.63
C ILE A 882 -30.14 -26.77 15.82
N SER A 883 -31.07 -27.42 16.53
CA SER A 883 -31.68 -26.87 17.74
C SER A 883 -30.68 -26.80 18.89
N ASP A 884 -29.86 -27.85 19.06
CA ASP A 884 -28.76 -27.88 20.03
C ASP A 884 -27.73 -26.78 19.74
N PHE A 885 -27.32 -26.65 18.47
CA PHE A 885 -26.45 -25.58 18.00
C PHE A 885 -27.02 -24.19 18.30
N LEU A 886 -28.29 -23.92 17.97
CA LEU A 886 -28.89 -22.61 18.19
C LEU A 886 -29.05 -22.23 19.67
N ARG A 887 -29.23 -23.22 20.56
CA ARG A 887 -29.33 -23.03 22.01
C ARG A 887 -27.99 -22.72 22.66
N ARG A 888 -26.93 -23.41 22.23
CA ARG A 888 -25.58 -23.30 22.80
C ARG A 888 -24.79 -22.12 22.24
N THR A 889 -25.09 -21.69 21.00
CA THR A 889 -24.37 -20.59 20.35
C THR A 889 -24.83 -19.20 20.77
N PRO A 890 -23.92 -18.20 20.78
CA PRO A 890 -24.21 -16.87 21.29
C PRO A 890 -25.31 -16.15 20.49
N ALA A 891 -26.08 -15.29 21.18
CA ALA A 891 -27.13 -14.47 20.60
C ALA A 891 -26.63 -13.47 19.54
N THR A 892 -25.31 -13.23 19.47
CA THR A 892 -24.66 -12.42 18.44
C THR A 892 -24.71 -13.05 17.05
N LEU A 893 -24.90 -14.37 16.96
CA LEU A 893 -25.04 -15.08 15.70
C LEU A 893 -26.40 -14.79 15.07
N ARG A 894 -26.44 -13.82 14.16
CA ARG A 894 -27.66 -13.42 13.45
C ARG A 894 -28.13 -14.51 12.48
N ARG A 895 -29.42 -14.51 12.19
CA ARG A 895 -30.07 -15.46 11.27
C ARG A 895 -29.34 -15.64 9.93
N PRO A 896 -28.91 -14.56 9.22
CA PRO A 896 -28.19 -14.73 7.97
C PRO A 896 -26.89 -15.53 8.10
N ALA A 897 -26.17 -15.42 9.22
CA ALA A 897 -24.92 -16.15 9.43
C ALA A 897 -25.18 -17.66 9.60
N VAL A 898 -26.23 -18.05 10.34
CA VAL A 898 -26.63 -19.46 10.48
C VAL A 898 -27.06 -20.04 9.13
N GLU A 899 -27.95 -19.32 8.43
CA GLU A 899 -28.43 -19.75 7.11
C GLU A 899 -27.26 -19.92 6.13
N ASN A 900 -26.28 -19.01 6.15
CA ASN A 900 -25.10 -19.11 5.30
C ASN A 900 -24.30 -20.40 5.56
N LEU A 901 -24.10 -20.81 6.82
CA LEU A 901 -23.42 -22.07 7.11
C LEU A 901 -24.21 -23.28 6.59
N VAL A 902 -25.54 -23.26 6.76
CA VAL A 902 -26.42 -24.33 6.26
C VAL A 902 -26.39 -24.41 4.73
N TRP A 903 -26.42 -23.28 4.04
CA TRP A 903 -26.34 -23.20 2.57
C TRP A 903 -25.07 -23.85 2.01
N VAL A 904 -23.94 -23.64 2.68
CA VAL A 904 -22.65 -24.25 2.31
C VAL A 904 -22.60 -25.74 2.68
N GLY A 905 -23.40 -26.19 3.65
CA GLY A 905 -23.46 -27.58 4.09
C GLY A 905 -22.66 -27.86 5.36
N GLY A 906 -22.60 -26.90 6.29
CA GLY A 906 -21.86 -27.02 7.54
C GLY A 906 -22.41 -27.99 8.59
N PHE A 907 -23.47 -28.73 8.26
CA PHE A 907 -24.10 -29.74 9.15
C PHE A 907 -24.21 -31.10 8.42
N PRO A 908 -23.09 -31.75 8.08
CA PRO A 908 -23.13 -33.01 7.32
C PRO A 908 -23.68 -34.19 8.14
N ASP A 909 -23.48 -34.18 9.46
CA ASP A 909 -23.75 -35.33 10.34
C ASP A 909 -25.20 -35.39 10.86
N THR A 910 -26.08 -34.45 10.47
CA THR A 910 -27.48 -34.40 10.94
C THR A 910 -28.42 -35.34 10.18
N GLY A 911 -27.98 -35.87 9.03
CA GLY A 911 -28.80 -36.71 8.15
C GLY A 911 -29.92 -35.99 7.40
N LEU A 912 -30.00 -34.66 7.52
CA LEU A 912 -31.02 -33.81 6.88
C LEU A 912 -30.47 -33.12 5.61
N THR A 913 -31.35 -32.83 4.67
CA THR A 913 -31.03 -32.02 3.49
C THR A 913 -30.85 -30.55 3.85
N ARG A 914 -30.15 -29.77 3.01
CA ARG A 914 -29.93 -28.33 3.28
C ARG A 914 -31.25 -27.55 3.35
N ARG A 915 -32.24 -27.93 2.54
CA ARG A 915 -33.56 -27.29 2.55
C ARG A 915 -34.34 -27.60 3.82
N GLU A 916 -34.25 -28.83 4.34
CA GLU A 916 -34.82 -29.22 5.63
C GLU A 916 -34.15 -28.46 6.79
N LEU A 917 -32.82 -28.33 6.77
CA LEU A 917 -32.08 -27.57 7.78
C LEU A 917 -32.43 -26.07 7.76
N LEU A 918 -32.60 -25.47 6.58
CA LEU A 918 -33.04 -24.07 6.46
C LEU A 918 -34.48 -23.89 6.97
N TRP A 919 -35.36 -24.85 6.67
CA TRP A 919 -36.73 -24.86 7.20
C TRP A 919 -36.72 -24.91 8.74
N GLN A 920 -35.96 -25.84 9.33
CA GLN A 920 -35.81 -25.94 10.77
C GLN A 920 -35.23 -24.66 11.37
N THR A 921 -34.19 -24.07 10.76
CA THR A 921 -33.62 -22.78 11.20
C THR A 921 -34.68 -21.68 11.30
N GLY A 922 -35.59 -21.62 10.32
CA GLY A 922 -36.69 -20.66 10.28
C GLY A 922 -37.70 -20.82 11.41
N LEU A 923 -37.90 -22.04 11.92
CA LEU A 923 -38.79 -22.31 13.06
C LEU A 923 -38.24 -21.72 14.37
N TRP A 924 -36.92 -21.75 14.55
CA TRP A 924 -36.26 -21.29 15.80
C TRP A 924 -35.93 -19.79 15.81
N LEU A 925 -35.70 -19.16 14.65
CA LEU A 925 -35.20 -17.77 14.59
C LEU A 925 -36.26 -16.71 14.23
N GLY A 926 -37.48 -17.09 13.87
CA GLY A 926 -38.58 -16.16 13.54
C GLY A 926 -38.31 -15.25 12.32
N PRO A 927 -39.30 -14.45 11.86
CA PRO A 927 -39.14 -13.50 10.75
C PRO A 927 -38.38 -12.21 11.15
N GLU A 928 -37.60 -11.65 10.21
CA GLU A 928 -36.71 -10.49 10.41
C GLU A 928 -37.40 -9.15 10.73
N THR A 929 -38.72 -9.06 10.67
CA THR A 929 -39.47 -7.79 10.75
C THR A 929 -39.52 -7.17 12.15
N ASP A 930 -39.06 -7.86 13.20
CA ASP A 930 -39.23 -7.44 14.59
C ASP A 930 -38.02 -6.65 15.14
N THR A 931 -37.65 -5.57 14.44
CA THR A 931 -36.52 -4.68 14.82
C THR A 931 -36.75 -3.85 16.11
N LYS A 932 -37.92 -3.95 16.76
CA LYS A 932 -38.25 -3.26 18.02
C LYS A 932 -38.12 -4.14 19.27
N ARG A 933 -37.74 -5.41 19.15
CA ARG A 933 -37.63 -6.33 20.30
C ARG A 933 -36.16 -6.53 20.66
N SER A 934 -35.73 -5.89 21.74
CA SER A 934 -34.36 -5.91 22.29
C SER A 934 -34.12 -7.07 23.27
N GLY A 935 -34.87 -8.17 23.17
CA GLY A 935 -34.65 -9.38 23.98
C GLY A 935 -33.64 -10.29 23.31
N GLY A 936 -32.62 -10.74 24.04
CA GLY A 936 -31.66 -11.73 23.53
C GLY A 936 -32.34 -13.08 23.22
N ARG A 937 -31.66 -13.98 22.49
CA ARG A 937 -32.12 -15.37 22.21
C ARG A 937 -32.62 -16.13 23.45
N ALA A 938 -32.20 -15.73 24.66
CA ALA A 938 -32.65 -16.30 25.93
C ALA A 938 -34.16 -16.15 26.20
N ASP A 939 -34.82 -15.10 25.68
CA ASP A 939 -36.29 -14.93 25.81
C ASP A 939 -37.09 -15.78 24.81
N HIS A 940 -36.40 -16.46 23.89
CA HIS A 940 -37.00 -17.24 22.80
C HIS A 940 -36.74 -18.75 22.92
N ALA A 941 -36.42 -19.24 24.12
CA ALA A 941 -36.50 -20.67 24.42
C ALA A 941 -37.97 -21.11 24.37
N GLN A 942 -38.50 -21.30 23.16
CA GLN A 942 -39.76 -22.01 23.00
C GLN A 942 -39.50 -23.41 23.56
N VAL A 943 -40.08 -23.67 24.74
CA VAL A 943 -40.04 -24.99 25.37
C VAL A 943 -40.57 -25.95 24.33
N GLU A 944 -39.79 -26.99 24.06
CA GLU A 944 -40.19 -28.06 23.14
C GLU A 944 -41.46 -28.68 23.72
N LEU A 945 -42.62 -28.24 23.24
CA LEU A 945 -43.82 -29.03 23.33
C LEU A 945 -43.53 -30.22 22.44
N VAL A 946 -43.12 -31.33 23.06
CA VAL A 946 -43.10 -32.64 22.40
C VAL A 946 -44.54 -32.91 21.98
N LEU A 947 -44.87 -32.49 20.76
CA LEU A 947 -46.13 -32.82 20.13
C LEU A 947 -45.97 -34.27 19.68
N ASP A 948 -46.41 -35.19 20.53
CA ASP A 948 -46.58 -36.59 20.17
C ASP A 948 -47.51 -36.67 18.95
N GLY A 949 -46.88 -36.86 17.79
CA GLY A 949 -47.54 -37.06 16.51
C GLY A 949 -48.01 -35.78 15.82
N THR A 950 -47.15 -35.25 14.94
CA THR A 950 -47.64 -34.77 13.64
C THR A 950 -46.76 -35.39 12.55
N GLY A 951 -47.41 -36.07 11.60
CA GLY A 951 -46.77 -36.90 10.60
C GLY A 951 -45.84 -36.14 9.67
N SER A 952 -44.79 -36.85 9.24
CA SER A 952 -43.81 -36.49 8.22
C SER A 952 -43.19 -35.11 8.38
N ASP A 953 -41.97 -35.05 8.92
CA ASP A 953 -41.07 -33.95 8.57
C ASP A 953 -41.14 -33.76 7.05
N PRO A 954 -41.43 -32.54 6.55
CA PRO A 954 -41.56 -32.31 5.13
C PRO A 954 -40.23 -32.66 4.47
N SER A 955 -40.23 -33.77 3.72
CA SER A 955 -39.02 -34.19 3.00
C SER A 955 -38.83 -33.28 1.80
N PHE A 956 -37.72 -32.53 1.80
CA PHE A 956 -37.35 -31.69 0.68
C PHE A 956 -36.26 -32.36 -0.13
N LEU A 957 -36.33 -32.24 -1.45
CA LEU A 957 -35.18 -32.57 -2.29
C LEU A 957 -34.03 -31.63 -1.93
N ASP A 958 -32.84 -32.20 -1.74
CA ASP A 958 -31.64 -31.40 -1.50
C ASP A 958 -31.33 -30.50 -2.71
N LEU A 959 -30.44 -29.52 -2.49
CA LEU A 959 -29.96 -28.66 -3.56
C LEU A 959 -29.28 -29.48 -4.65
N ASP A 960 -29.58 -29.15 -5.90
CA ASP A 960 -28.85 -29.71 -7.03
C ASP A 960 -27.38 -29.24 -7.02
N ALA A 961 -26.54 -29.90 -7.82
CA ALA A 961 -25.12 -29.60 -7.83
C ALA A 961 -24.82 -28.15 -8.27
N SER A 962 -25.66 -27.57 -9.12
CA SER A 962 -25.56 -26.17 -9.57
C SER A 962 -25.87 -25.16 -8.48
N ASP A 963 -26.95 -25.37 -7.73
CA ASP A 963 -27.41 -24.55 -6.62
C ASP A 963 -26.40 -24.60 -5.46
N ARG A 964 -25.83 -25.78 -5.19
CA ARG A 964 -24.73 -25.94 -4.22
C ARG A 964 -23.51 -25.11 -4.61
N MET A 965 -23.05 -25.22 -5.85
CA MET A 965 -21.91 -24.45 -6.34
C MET A 965 -22.18 -22.94 -6.26
N VAL A 966 -23.38 -22.50 -6.60
CA VAL A 966 -23.82 -21.10 -6.50
C VAL A 966 -23.81 -20.60 -5.06
N ALA A 967 -24.30 -21.42 -4.11
CA ALA A 967 -24.23 -21.11 -2.68
C ALA A 967 -22.78 -21.01 -2.19
N GLU A 968 -21.91 -21.94 -2.58
CA GLU A 968 -20.48 -21.92 -2.27
C GLU A 968 -19.81 -20.63 -2.78
N TYR A 969 -20.01 -20.25 -4.05
CA TYR A 969 -19.46 -19.00 -4.58
C TYR A 969 -19.99 -17.74 -3.90
N ARG A 970 -21.25 -17.74 -3.48
CA ARG A 970 -21.84 -16.62 -2.76
C ARG A 970 -21.17 -16.42 -1.42
N LEU A 971 -21.01 -17.51 -0.68
CA LEU A 971 -20.75 -17.49 0.76
C LEU A 971 -19.29 -17.74 1.12
N LEU A 972 -18.55 -18.50 0.29
CA LEU A 972 -17.12 -18.80 0.43
C LEU A 972 -16.25 -18.14 -0.64
N ARG A 973 -16.84 -17.63 -1.74
CA ARG A 973 -16.14 -17.04 -2.90
C ARG A 973 -15.40 -18.02 -3.82
N PHE A 974 -15.43 -19.32 -3.51
CA PHE A 974 -14.92 -20.40 -4.35
C PHE A 974 -15.86 -21.62 -4.27
N SER A 975 -15.67 -22.61 -5.14
CA SER A 975 -16.35 -23.91 -5.03
C SER A 975 -15.35 -25.03 -4.78
N ALA A 976 -15.72 -25.98 -3.92
CA ALA A 976 -14.91 -27.15 -3.59
C ALA A 976 -14.95 -28.22 -4.69
N HIS A 977 -16.06 -28.30 -5.44
CA HIS A 977 -16.35 -29.48 -6.27
C HIS A 977 -16.44 -29.18 -7.77
N LEU A 978 -17.15 -28.10 -8.16
CA LEU A 978 -17.52 -27.84 -9.55
C LEU A 978 -16.90 -26.54 -10.09
N HIS A 979 -16.49 -26.58 -11.35
CA HIS A 979 -16.09 -25.38 -12.07
C HIS A 979 -17.33 -24.65 -12.62
N PRO A 980 -17.42 -23.30 -12.56
CA PRO A 980 -18.56 -22.55 -13.08
C PRO A 980 -18.88 -22.82 -14.55
N LEU A 981 -17.86 -23.14 -15.34
CA LEU A 981 -17.99 -23.48 -16.76
C LEU A 981 -18.75 -24.80 -16.98
N ALA A 982 -18.80 -25.70 -15.99
CA ALA A 982 -19.55 -26.96 -16.09
C ALA A 982 -21.05 -26.72 -16.28
N LEU A 983 -21.58 -25.63 -15.71
CA LEU A 983 -22.98 -25.22 -15.94
C LEU A 983 -23.25 -24.76 -17.37
N LEU A 984 -22.20 -24.43 -18.11
CA LEU A 984 -22.27 -23.81 -19.44
C LEU A 984 -21.91 -24.77 -20.55
N LYS A 985 -21.56 -26.03 -20.23
CA LYS A 985 -21.05 -27.03 -21.17
C LYS A 985 -21.97 -27.26 -22.38
N ASP A 986 -23.26 -27.40 -22.13
CA ASP A 986 -24.27 -27.63 -23.16
C ASP A 986 -24.67 -26.36 -23.93
N ARG A 987 -24.20 -25.20 -23.48
CA ARG A 987 -24.52 -23.87 -24.04
C ARG A 987 -23.29 -23.14 -24.59
N MET A 988 -22.15 -23.81 -24.68
CA MET A 988 -20.94 -23.23 -25.25
C MET A 988 -21.07 -23.08 -26.77
N PRO A 989 -20.39 -22.09 -27.38
CA PRO A 989 -20.32 -21.99 -28.83
C PRO A 989 -19.79 -23.29 -29.45
N PRO A 990 -20.34 -23.76 -30.58
CA PRO A 990 -19.84 -24.94 -31.27
C PRO A 990 -18.37 -24.74 -31.68
N GLY A 991 -17.57 -25.80 -31.53
CA GLY A 991 -16.13 -25.81 -31.81
C GLY A 991 -15.24 -25.28 -30.68
N THR A 992 -15.77 -25.15 -29.45
CA THR A 992 -14.96 -24.79 -28.28
C THR A 992 -14.09 -25.99 -27.84
N VAL A 993 -12.79 -25.75 -27.65
CA VAL A 993 -11.78 -26.74 -27.27
C VAL A 993 -11.39 -26.52 -25.81
N SER A 994 -11.28 -27.60 -25.03
CA SER A 994 -10.79 -27.53 -23.64
C SER A 994 -9.26 -27.46 -23.58
N SER A 995 -8.73 -26.97 -22.46
CA SER A 995 -7.32 -26.72 -22.23
C SER A 995 -6.48 -27.99 -22.38
N HIS A 996 -6.98 -29.14 -21.94
CA HIS A 996 -6.35 -30.44 -22.17
C HIS A 996 -6.16 -30.73 -23.67
N ARG A 997 -7.20 -30.51 -24.49
CA ARG A 997 -7.15 -30.76 -25.94
C ARG A 997 -6.36 -29.70 -26.71
N LEU A 998 -6.07 -28.54 -26.12
CA LEU A 998 -5.16 -27.56 -26.72
C LEU A 998 -3.74 -28.11 -26.85
N ALA A 999 -3.31 -28.97 -25.91
CA ALA A 999 -1.98 -29.60 -25.98
C ALA A 999 -1.84 -30.58 -27.16
N GLU A 1000 -2.95 -31.18 -27.59
CA GLU A 1000 -3.04 -32.13 -28.70
C GLU A 1000 -3.27 -31.45 -30.06
N SER A 1001 -3.60 -30.15 -30.06
CA SER A 1001 -3.95 -29.40 -31.27
C SER A 1001 -2.70 -28.96 -32.06
N GLU A 1002 -2.82 -28.90 -33.39
CA GLU A 1002 -1.72 -28.44 -34.25
C GLU A 1002 -1.36 -26.97 -33.98
N GLN A 1003 -0.06 -26.68 -33.95
CA GLN A 1003 0.45 -25.32 -33.85
C GLN A 1003 -0.09 -24.49 -35.01
N HIS A 1004 -0.40 -23.23 -34.75
CA HIS A 1004 -0.96 -22.29 -35.73
C HIS A 1004 -2.39 -22.57 -36.20
N SER A 1005 -3.06 -23.61 -35.69
CA SER A 1005 -4.49 -23.80 -35.91
C SER A 1005 -5.32 -22.67 -35.29
N THR A 1006 -6.51 -22.44 -35.86
CA THR A 1006 -7.50 -21.53 -35.28
C THR A 1006 -8.32 -22.31 -34.26
N VAL A 1007 -8.25 -21.89 -33.00
CA VAL A 1007 -8.96 -22.52 -31.88
C VAL A 1007 -9.94 -21.54 -31.27
N ARG A 1008 -11.04 -22.08 -30.74
CA ARG A 1008 -11.97 -21.35 -29.91
C ARG A 1008 -11.90 -21.89 -28.50
N VAL A 1009 -11.67 -21.03 -27.53
CA VAL A 1009 -11.58 -21.37 -26.12
C VAL A 1009 -12.58 -20.54 -25.34
N ALA A 1010 -13.20 -21.13 -24.31
CA ALA A 1010 -14.08 -20.43 -23.41
C ALA A 1010 -13.66 -20.73 -21.98
N GLY A 1011 -13.68 -19.73 -21.12
CA GLY A 1011 -13.21 -19.90 -19.76
C GLY A 1011 -13.61 -18.76 -18.84
N LEU A 1012 -13.43 -19.02 -17.55
CA LEU A 1012 -13.53 -18.03 -16.49
C LEU A 1012 -12.24 -17.20 -16.47
N VAL A 1013 -12.34 -15.87 -16.45
CA VAL A 1013 -11.16 -15.01 -16.35
C VAL A 1013 -10.65 -15.01 -14.91
N THR A 1014 -9.44 -15.54 -14.72
CA THR A 1014 -8.75 -15.59 -13.43
C THR A 1014 -7.88 -14.35 -13.21
N ALA A 1015 -7.17 -13.88 -14.25
CA ALA A 1015 -6.34 -12.69 -14.17
C ALA A 1015 -6.32 -11.90 -15.49
N ARG A 1016 -6.14 -10.58 -15.40
CA ARG A 1016 -5.96 -9.66 -16.53
C ARG A 1016 -4.74 -8.79 -16.27
N GLN A 1017 -3.82 -8.72 -17.22
CA GLN A 1017 -2.58 -7.94 -17.10
C GLN A 1017 -2.34 -7.14 -18.39
N ARG A 1018 -2.06 -5.84 -18.26
CA ARG A 1018 -1.61 -4.99 -19.37
C ARG A 1018 -0.35 -4.23 -18.94
N PRO A 1019 0.84 -4.87 -19.01
CA PRO A 1019 2.08 -4.22 -18.63
C PRO A 1019 2.35 -2.99 -19.52
N GLY A 1020 2.78 -1.88 -18.92
CA GLY A 1020 3.12 -0.65 -19.68
C GLY A 1020 4.21 -0.88 -20.74
N THR A 1021 5.12 -1.82 -20.49
CA THR A 1021 6.21 -2.22 -21.40
C THR A 1021 5.75 -3.09 -22.57
N ALA A 1022 4.54 -3.65 -22.53
CA ALA A 1022 4.05 -4.59 -23.52
C ALA A 1022 3.41 -3.92 -24.75
N LYS A 1023 3.72 -2.64 -25.04
CA LYS A 1023 3.22 -1.89 -26.21
C LYS A 1023 1.70 -2.00 -26.41
N GLY A 1024 0.95 -2.00 -25.31
CA GLY A 1024 -0.52 -2.03 -25.31
C GLY A 1024 -1.19 -3.41 -25.36
N TYR A 1025 -0.42 -4.51 -25.43
CA TYR A 1025 -0.96 -5.88 -25.40
C TYR A 1025 -1.58 -6.21 -24.03
N VAL A 1026 -2.69 -6.94 -24.05
CA VAL A 1026 -3.38 -7.41 -22.84
C VAL A 1026 -3.26 -8.93 -22.75
N PHE A 1027 -2.76 -9.40 -21.61
CA PHE A 1027 -2.66 -10.81 -21.28
C PHE A 1027 -3.84 -11.18 -20.38
N VAL A 1028 -4.62 -12.18 -20.80
CA VAL A 1028 -5.76 -12.69 -20.04
C VAL A 1028 -5.47 -14.14 -19.70
N LEU A 1029 -5.48 -14.46 -18.41
CA LEU A 1029 -5.45 -15.84 -17.93
C LEU A 1029 -6.90 -16.28 -17.74
N MET A 1030 -7.31 -17.27 -18.53
CA MET A 1030 -8.60 -17.92 -18.39
C MET A 1030 -8.42 -19.30 -17.81
N GLU A 1031 -9.43 -19.84 -17.16
CA GLU A 1031 -9.44 -21.19 -16.62
C GLU A 1031 -10.71 -21.92 -17.08
N ASP A 1032 -10.54 -23.19 -17.46
CA ASP A 1032 -11.64 -24.12 -17.67
C ASP A 1032 -11.62 -25.26 -16.64
N GLU A 1033 -12.40 -26.31 -16.86
CA GLU A 1033 -12.47 -27.47 -15.95
C GLU A 1033 -11.13 -28.19 -15.78
N ASP A 1034 -10.29 -28.18 -16.82
CA ASP A 1034 -9.07 -28.98 -16.91
C ASP A 1034 -7.83 -28.17 -16.49
N GLY A 1035 -7.83 -26.84 -16.72
CA GLY A 1035 -6.71 -26.00 -16.35
C GLY A 1035 -6.68 -24.59 -16.95
N PRO A 1036 -5.57 -23.87 -16.72
CA PRO A 1036 -5.39 -22.50 -17.18
C PRO A 1036 -5.03 -22.43 -18.68
N VAL A 1037 -5.58 -21.42 -19.37
CA VAL A 1037 -5.31 -21.06 -20.76
C VAL A 1037 -4.81 -19.62 -20.84
N ASN A 1038 -3.62 -19.45 -21.44
CA ASN A 1038 -3.02 -18.13 -21.64
C ASN A 1038 -3.55 -17.49 -22.93
N VAL A 1039 -4.17 -16.32 -22.82
CA VAL A 1039 -4.66 -15.55 -23.98
C VAL A 1039 -3.89 -14.25 -24.11
N ILE A 1040 -3.43 -13.95 -25.33
CA ILE A 1040 -2.76 -12.72 -25.70
C ILE A 1040 -3.70 -11.90 -26.60
N VAL A 1041 -4.16 -10.76 -26.13
CA VAL A 1041 -5.02 -9.83 -26.86
C VAL A 1041 -4.19 -8.67 -27.38
N LYS A 1042 -4.21 -8.48 -28.70
CA LYS A 1042 -3.50 -7.38 -29.37
C LYS A 1042 -4.20 -6.03 -29.12
N PRO A 1043 -3.49 -4.89 -29.24
CA PRO A 1043 -4.08 -3.56 -28.99
C PRO A 1043 -5.31 -3.26 -29.84
N ASP A 1044 -5.29 -3.61 -31.12
CA ASP A 1044 -6.41 -3.42 -32.07
C ASP A 1044 -7.66 -4.22 -31.66
N VAL A 1045 -7.47 -5.49 -31.26
CA VAL A 1045 -8.55 -6.34 -30.74
C VAL A 1045 -9.06 -5.82 -29.41
N TYR A 1046 -8.17 -5.32 -28.55
CA TYR A 1046 -8.53 -4.75 -27.26
C TYR A 1046 -9.40 -3.50 -27.40
N GLU A 1047 -9.04 -2.55 -28.25
CA GLU A 1047 -9.82 -1.32 -28.45
C GLU A 1047 -11.24 -1.63 -28.97
N ARG A 1048 -11.35 -2.61 -29.88
CA ARG A 1048 -12.64 -3.07 -30.40
C ARG A 1048 -13.49 -3.77 -29.34
N ASP A 1049 -12.90 -4.70 -28.60
CA ASP A 1049 -13.61 -5.60 -27.68
C ASP A 1049 -13.43 -5.18 -26.20
N ARG A 1050 -13.08 -3.91 -25.93
CA ARG A 1050 -12.67 -3.36 -24.61
C ARG A 1050 -13.66 -3.68 -23.49
N LYS A 1051 -14.95 -3.56 -23.80
CA LYS A 1051 -16.05 -3.87 -22.87
C LYS A 1051 -16.01 -5.34 -22.45
N ALA A 1052 -15.92 -6.26 -23.41
CA ALA A 1052 -15.87 -7.69 -23.11
C ALA A 1052 -14.64 -8.02 -22.26
N VAL A 1053 -13.44 -7.60 -22.71
CA VAL A 1053 -12.17 -7.92 -22.03
C VAL A 1053 -12.17 -7.43 -20.58
N ARG A 1054 -12.71 -6.24 -20.28
CA ARG A 1054 -12.65 -5.62 -18.95
C ARG A 1054 -13.78 -6.02 -18.01
N THR A 1055 -15.02 -6.09 -18.50
CA THR A 1055 -16.18 -6.19 -17.61
C THR A 1055 -16.70 -7.61 -17.45
N GLU A 1056 -16.42 -8.49 -18.40
CA GLU A 1056 -17.05 -9.81 -18.45
C GLU A 1056 -16.19 -10.87 -17.73
N PRO A 1057 -16.76 -11.62 -16.78
CA PRO A 1057 -16.05 -12.69 -16.07
C PRO A 1057 -15.89 -13.95 -16.92
N PHE A 1058 -16.78 -14.20 -17.88
CA PHE A 1058 -16.69 -15.32 -18.81
C PHE A 1058 -16.43 -14.81 -20.23
N LEU A 1059 -15.36 -15.32 -20.84
CA LEU A 1059 -14.97 -14.94 -22.19
C LEU A 1059 -14.98 -16.14 -23.11
N ALA A 1060 -15.44 -15.91 -24.34
CA ALA A 1060 -15.21 -16.78 -25.48
C ALA A 1060 -14.20 -16.10 -26.40
N VAL A 1061 -13.05 -16.74 -26.62
CA VAL A 1061 -11.95 -16.21 -27.42
C VAL A 1061 -11.75 -17.11 -28.63
N THR A 1062 -11.73 -16.50 -29.82
CA THR A 1062 -11.29 -17.17 -31.04
C THR A 1062 -9.91 -16.63 -31.40
N GLY A 1063 -8.95 -17.51 -31.60
CA GLY A 1063 -7.56 -17.11 -31.77
C GLY A 1063 -6.69 -18.18 -32.40
N ARG A 1064 -5.42 -17.84 -32.63
CA ARG A 1064 -4.42 -18.73 -33.19
C ARG A 1064 -3.60 -19.36 -32.07
N LEU A 1065 -3.46 -20.68 -32.07
CA LEU A 1065 -2.62 -21.38 -31.11
C LEU A 1065 -1.13 -21.15 -31.44
N GLN A 1066 -0.37 -20.73 -30.44
CA GLN A 1066 1.08 -20.57 -30.50
C GLN A 1066 1.71 -21.41 -29.38
N ARG A 1067 2.64 -22.29 -29.77
CA ARG A 1067 3.44 -23.08 -28.85
C ARG A 1067 4.84 -22.48 -28.77
N ASP A 1068 5.28 -22.18 -27.55
CA ASP A 1068 6.65 -21.73 -27.27
C ASP A 1068 7.25 -22.70 -26.24
N GLY A 1069 8.04 -23.66 -26.73
CA GLY A 1069 8.49 -24.82 -25.97
C GLY A 1069 7.32 -25.66 -25.43
N GLU A 1070 7.27 -25.79 -24.11
CA GLU A 1070 6.19 -26.49 -23.38
C GLU A 1070 5.00 -25.59 -23.03
N THR A 1071 5.04 -24.30 -23.40
CA THR A 1071 3.97 -23.36 -23.05
C THR A 1071 3.03 -23.12 -24.22
N LEU A 1072 1.72 -23.15 -23.93
CA LEU A 1072 0.66 -22.85 -24.88
C LEU A 1072 0.13 -21.43 -24.66
N ASN A 1073 0.01 -20.66 -25.75
CA ASN A 1073 -0.59 -19.33 -25.78
C ASN A 1073 -1.61 -19.25 -26.92
N VAL A 1074 -2.73 -18.56 -26.70
CA VAL A 1074 -3.74 -18.29 -27.73
C VAL A 1074 -3.69 -16.80 -28.08
N ILE A 1075 -3.30 -16.46 -29.30
CA ILE A 1075 -3.35 -15.07 -29.79
C ILE A 1075 -4.79 -14.78 -30.22
N ALA A 1076 -5.49 -13.91 -29.49
CA ALA A 1076 -6.87 -13.56 -29.76
C ALA A 1076 -7.02 -12.77 -31.06
N HIS A 1077 -7.94 -13.20 -31.91
CA HIS A 1077 -8.46 -12.43 -33.04
C HIS A 1077 -9.78 -11.75 -32.68
N GLU A 1078 -10.55 -12.40 -31.81
CA GLU A 1078 -11.86 -11.95 -31.37
C GLU A 1078 -12.11 -12.35 -29.93
N VAL A 1079 -12.56 -11.39 -29.12
CA VAL A 1079 -12.95 -11.62 -27.73
C VAL A 1079 -14.41 -11.22 -27.54
N ARG A 1080 -15.24 -12.19 -27.17
CA ARG A 1080 -16.66 -11.94 -26.90
C ARG A 1080 -17.01 -12.31 -25.47
N ALA A 1081 -17.95 -11.56 -24.91
CA ALA A 1081 -18.67 -11.99 -23.72
C ALA A 1081 -19.32 -13.34 -24.02
N LEU A 1082 -19.11 -14.34 -23.16
CA LEU A 1082 -19.85 -15.59 -23.27
C LEU A 1082 -21.32 -15.25 -22.95
N ARG A 1083 -22.19 -15.15 -23.97
CA ARG A 1083 -23.61 -14.84 -23.77
C ARG A 1083 -24.44 -16.07 -24.06
N ILE A 1084 -25.20 -16.51 -23.07
CA ILE A 1084 -26.18 -17.57 -23.25
C ILE A 1084 -27.41 -17.03 -23.96
N SER A 1085 -27.84 -17.69 -25.03
CA SER A 1085 -29.09 -17.40 -25.73
C SER A 1085 -30.29 -17.68 -24.81
N GLY A 1086 -31.12 -16.67 -24.52
CA GLY A 1086 -32.37 -16.82 -23.74
C GLY A 1086 -32.53 -15.93 -22.49
N ALA A 1087 -31.53 -15.15 -22.10
CA ALA A 1087 -31.61 -14.31 -20.89
C ALA A 1087 -32.30 -12.94 -21.15
N PRO A 1088 -33.48 -12.61 -20.58
CA PRO A 1088 -34.24 -11.39 -20.88
C PRO A 1088 -33.63 -10.10 -20.29
N ARG A 1089 -33.53 -9.01 -21.08
CA ARG A 1089 -32.76 -7.75 -20.83
C ARG A 1089 -32.99 -6.94 -19.52
N ALA A 1090 -33.79 -7.38 -18.55
CA ALA A 1090 -34.13 -6.57 -17.35
C ALA A 1090 -33.05 -6.56 -16.26
N ARG A 1091 -33.12 -5.53 -15.39
CA ARG A 1091 -32.24 -5.24 -14.22
C ARG A 1091 -31.94 -6.50 -13.37
N PRO A 1092 -30.78 -6.54 -12.68
CA PRO A 1092 -30.45 -7.65 -11.78
C PRO A 1092 -31.49 -7.71 -10.66
N ASP A 1093 -32.42 -8.64 -10.75
CA ASP A 1093 -33.22 -9.08 -9.62
C ASP A 1093 -32.47 -10.26 -8.99
N PRO A 1094 -31.97 -10.14 -7.74
CA PRO A 1094 -31.30 -11.24 -7.05
C PRO A 1094 -32.21 -12.47 -6.85
N ALA A 1095 -33.50 -12.37 -7.14
CA ALA A 1095 -34.46 -13.48 -7.16
C ALA A 1095 -34.64 -14.15 -8.54
N SER A 1096 -33.96 -13.72 -9.61
CA SER A 1096 -34.15 -14.32 -10.95
C SER A 1096 -33.47 -15.69 -11.09
N SER A 1097 -34.18 -16.67 -11.66
CA SER A 1097 -33.76 -18.07 -11.87
C SER A 1097 -32.63 -18.30 -12.89
N ASP A 1098 -31.98 -17.25 -13.40
CA ASP A 1098 -30.88 -17.36 -14.37
C ASP A 1098 -29.52 -17.43 -13.66
N LEU A 1099 -29.10 -18.66 -13.33
CA LEU A 1099 -27.82 -19.03 -12.69
C LEU A 1099 -26.60 -18.34 -13.31
N PHE A 1100 -26.64 -18.09 -14.62
CA PHE A 1100 -25.55 -17.43 -15.34
C PHE A 1100 -25.42 -15.94 -14.99
N ARG A 1101 -26.55 -15.23 -14.85
CA ARG A 1101 -26.54 -13.82 -14.42
C ARG A 1101 -26.09 -13.68 -12.99
N TYR A 1102 -26.47 -14.62 -12.15
CA TYR A 1102 -26.04 -14.67 -10.76
C TYR A 1102 -24.52 -14.78 -10.62
N LEU A 1103 -23.91 -15.76 -11.30
CA LEU A 1103 -22.45 -15.93 -11.32
C LEU A 1103 -21.74 -14.71 -11.94
N THR A 1104 -22.34 -14.10 -12.97
CA THR A 1104 -21.82 -12.88 -13.59
C THR A 1104 -21.89 -11.68 -12.65
N ALA A 1105 -22.98 -11.51 -11.90
CA ALA A 1105 -23.19 -10.41 -10.95
C ALA A 1105 -22.27 -10.53 -9.72
N LEU A 1106 -22.06 -11.74 -9.20
CA LEU A 1106 -21.15 -11.98 -8.07
C LEU A 1106 -19.70 -11.58 -8.37
N ARG A 1107 -19.24 -11.74 -9.63
CA ARG A 1107 -17.88 -11.36 -10.06
C ARG A 1107 -17.77 -10.01 -10.77
N GLN A 1108 -18.89 -9.33 -11.08
CA GLN A 1108 -18.87 -7.91 -11.46
C GLN A 1108 -18.33 -7.01 -10.34
N SER A 1109 -18.37 -7.50 -9.09
CA SER A 1109 -17.54 -7.04 -7.99
C SER A 1109 -16.37 -8.01 -7.86
N PRO A 1110 -15.25 -7.80 -8.56
CA PRO A 1110 -14.08 -8.64 -8.33
C PRO A 1110 -13.74 -8.60 -6.83
N PRO A 1111 -13.22 -9.69 -6.23
CA PRO A 1111 -12.45 -9.56 -5.00
C PRO A 1111 -11.41 -8.48 -5.25
N GLY A 1112 -11.00 -7.74 -4.21
CA GLY A 1112 -10.01 -6.68 -4.31
C GLY A 1112 -8.65 -7.19 -4.81
N SER A 1113 -8.56 -7.61 -6.07
CA SER A 1113 -7.35 -7.59 -6.85
C SER A 1113 -6.97 -6.12 -6.83
N ARG A 1114 -6.01 -5.78 -5.97
CA ARG A 1114 -5.27 -4.55 -6.11
C ARG A 1114 -4.91 -4.48 -7.58
N ASP A 1115 -5.40 -3.44 -8.23
CA ASP A 1115 -4.95 -3.08 -9.56
C ASP A 1115 -3.45 -2.86 -9.40
N PHE A 1116 -2.64 -3.86 -9.78
CA PHE A 1116 -1.20 -3.68 -9.86
C PHE A 1116 -0.95 -2.82 -11.09
N GLY A 1117 -1.23 -1.53 -10.91
CA GLY A 1117 -0.87 -0.43 -11.78
C GLY A 1117 0.31 0.29 -11.18
#